data_AF-A0A8J5KUY0-F1
#
_entry.id   AF-A0A8J5KUY0-F1
#
_cell.length_a   1.000
_cell.length_b   1.000
_cell.length_c   1.000
_cell.angle_alpha   90.00
_cell.angle_beta   90.00
_cell.angle_gamma   90.00
#
_symmetry.space_group_name_H-M   'P 1'
#
loop_
_entity.id
_entity.type
_entity.pdbx_description
1 polymer ?
#
loop_
_entity_poly.entity_id
_entity_poly.type
_entity_poly.pdbx_seq_one_letter_code
_entity_poly.pdbx_strand_id
1 'polypeptide(L)'
;MAASDVFAAPATEGYCYIRLPSEPEIAELPPRIFDELPTAAIVSVSRPDAGDFTPLLLSYTIEFQYKQVKEWLQNLGLGEQVPSVQDDDEADDISVLYPNGENTAAKSRDIPSSAALPIICPTLRGQPSISDRAKVAMQGYLDHFFGNLDIANSKEVCKFLEVSRLSFLQEYGPKLKEGYATVKHLAKAQKGDDVKGCCPCHWFSCCSRSKQQVWAVLKPGFLALLENPFDTKILDIIVFDVLPHANGEKGSQILLARETKERNPLHSGFQVFCGSRTIKLQMSNNAKVKEWVAAINDAGLQPAEGWCNPHRFGSFAPPRGLLEDDSYVQWFVDGQAAFEAIASSIEQAKSQIFITDWWLCPELYLRRPFSVHDSSRLDILLEAKAKLGVQIYILLYKEVPLALKINSVYSKRRLLGIHENVKVLRYPDHLSTGIYYWSHHEKIVTVDNEISFIGGLDLCFGRYDNFEHKIGDVPPFVWPGKDYYNPRESEPNSWEDTMKDELDRERYPRMPWHDVQCALWGPPCHDVARHFVQRWNYAKRNKALNEQTIPLLMPQQHMVIPHYMGSREPNPYIEKQNVFSQDITKQFPFSPCQDIPLISSLEPDVLSKNEGDAKVNGLIRTGLSEQPTRSSQCQNNSFQNANVGQSVKDVQKKEFVDDLSYPKARKEQNFNLINQPPIQNVEWWETQERGRQLESTDESRQVGPRTSCRCQVIRSVGPWSAGTSQTEESIHKAYVSLIEKAEHFIYIENQFFISGHEGNYIIRNRVLDALFKRIIKAEKDNKCFRVIIVLPLLPGFQGGIDDAGAASVRAIMHWQYQTICRGSHSIIQKLYDRMGPRAHDFISFYGLRTYGKLSDGGPLVTNQVYTFDVFVYVHSKLMIVDDREVLIGSANINDRSLLGSRDSEIGILIEDKEFVDSLMNGKSWKAGKFSLTLRLSLWLEHLGLHSGEIGKIRDPVSDTTYNDIWMATAKTNTTIYQEVFSCVPNDHIDSRSTFRQSANYFKEKFGYITIDLGVASSKLEPSEDAEPKDTNPTKQLQSVRGHLVSFPLNFMCNEDLRPAFSQSEFYVWPLVFL
;
A
#
# COMPACT_ATOMS: atom_id res chain seq x y z
N MET A 1 -61.03 -1.95 2.99
CA MET A 1 -62.42 -2.43 2.99
C MET A 1 -62.42 -3.89 3.44
N ALA A 2 -63.58 -4.57 3.49
CA ALA A 2 -63.73 -5.98 3.90
C ALA A 2 -62.76 -6.94 3.14
N ALA A 3 -62.28 -8.08 3.66
CA ALA A 3 -62.91 -9.14 4.49
C ALA A 3 -63.98 -9.95 3.68
N SER A 4 -64.17 -11.26 3.85
CA SER A 4 -63.70 -12.23 4.88
C SER A 4 -63.80 -13.70 4.40
N ASP A 5 -63.02 -14.58 5.04
CA ASP A 5 -63.23 -16.00 5.41
C ASP A 5 -63.95 -17.02 4.50
N VAL A 6 -63.33 -18.22 4.34
CA VAL A 6 -63.98 -19.55 4.45
C VAL A 6 -62.99 -20.57 5.07
N PHE A 7 -63.46 -21.44 5.97
CA PHE A 7 -62.72 -22.60 6.53
C PHE A 7 -63.01 -23.89 5.74
N ALA A 8 -61.99 -24.75 5.51
CA ALA A 8 -62.21 -26.18 5.23
C ALA A 8 -60.94 -27.06 5.44
N ALA A 9 -61.15 -28.28 5.92
CA ALA A 9 -60.30 -29.48 5.80
C ALA A 9 -61.28 -30.66 5.55
N PRO A 10 -60.93 -31.78 4.86
CA PRO A 10 -60.00 -32.79 5.43
C PRO A 10 -59.27 -33.71 4.39
N ALA A 11 -58.72 -34.83 4.88
CA ALA A 11 -58.54 -36.14 4.20
C ALA A 11 -57.38 -36.40 3.20
N THR A 12 -56.32 -37.01 3.74
CA THR A 12 -55.57 -38.21 3.26
C THR A 12 -55.81 -38.82 1.86
N GLU A 13 -54.73 -39.07 1.10
CA GLU A 13 -54.28 -40.43 0.67
C GLU A 13 -52.84 -40.44 0.09
N GLY A 14 -52.30 -41.62 -0.29
CA GLY A 14 -50.88 -41.90 -0.63
C GLY A 14 -50.37 -41.35 -2.00
N TYR A 15 -49.12 -41.58 -2.44
CA TYR A 15 -48.27 -42.77 -2.26
C TYR A 15 -46.74 -42.50 -2.39
N CYS A 16 -45.93 -43.50 -2.02
CA CYS A 16 -44.55 -43.80 -2.48
C CYS A 16 -43.44 -42.74 -2.38
N TYR A 17 -42.52 -42.93 -1.42
CA TYR A 17 -41.11 -42.54 -1.55
C TYR A 17 -40.24 -43.78 -1.77
N ILE A 18 -39.27 -43.68 -2.69
CA ILE A 18 -38.31 -44.75 -2.97
C ILE A 18 -37.25 -44.77 -1.86
N ARG A 19 -37.03 -45.94 -1.26
CA ARG A 19 -35.92 -46.17 -0.31
C ARG A 19 -34.62 -46.29 -1.09
N LEU A 20 -33.77 -45.26 -1.03
CA LEU A 20 -32.34 -45.43 -1.27
C LEU A 20 -31.71 -46.22 -0.11
N PRO A 21 -30.66 -47.02 -0.35
CA PRO A 21 -29.98 -47.77 0.71
C PRO A 21 -29.31 -46.82 1.70
N SER A 22 -29.31 -47.19 2.97
CA SER A 22 -28.55 -46.50 4.02
C SER A 22 -27.05 -46.60 3.77
N GLU A 23 -26.33 -45.51 4.00
CA GLU A 23 -24.87 -45.49 4.10
C GLU A 23 -24.40 -46.47 5.21
N PRO A 24 -23.23 -47.09 5.07
CA PRO A 24 -22.67 -47.92 6.14
C PRO A 24 -22.27 -47.04 7.33
N GLU A 25 -22.69 -47.42 8.54
CA GLU A 25 -22.22 -46.78 9.77
C GLU A 25 -20.71 -47.00 9.92
N ILE A 26 -19.92 -45.95 9.67
CA ILE A 26 -18.51 -45.91 10.08
C ILE A 26 -18.50 -45.84 11.61
N ALA A 27 -18.16 -46.95 12.26
CA ALA A 27 -18.12 -47.03 13.71
C ALA A 27 -17.13 -45.99 14.29
N GLU A 28 -17.62 -45.10 15.17
CA GLU A 28 -16.76 -44.13 15.85
C GLU A 28 -15.69 -44.87 16.66
N LEU A 29 -14.41 -44.62 16.34
CA LEU A 29 -13.29 -45.09 17.15
C LEU A 29 -13.41 -44.49 18.56
N PRO A 30 -13.34 -45.29 19.63
CA PRO A 30 -13.53 -44.78 20.98
C PRO A 30 -12.43 -43.78 21.32
N PRO A 31 -12.76 -42.59 21.88
CA PRO A 31 -11.81 -41.47 22.01
C PRO A 31 -10.55 -41.79 22.84
N ARG A 32 -10.61 -42.83 23.68
CA ARG A 32 -9.53 -43.27 24.59
C ARG A 32 -8.20 -43.59 23.89
N ILE A 33 -8.21 -44.03 22.63
CA ILE A 33 -6.97 -44.34 21.89
C ILE A 33 -6.04 -43.11 21.84
N PHE A 34 -6.59 -41.90 21.77
CA PHE A 34 -5.81 -40.66 21.75
C PHE A 34 -5.42 -40.15 23.14
N ASP A 35 -6.15 -40.56 24.18
CA ASP A 35 -5.78 -40.31 25.58
C ASP A 35 -4.62 -41.22 26.04
N GLU A 36 -4.43 -42.36 25.37
CA GLU A 36 -3.38 -43.35 25.66
C GLU A 36 -2.06 -43.09 24.91
N LEU A 37 -2.07 -42.28 23.83
CA LEU A 37 -0.89 -42.03 22.99
C LEU A 37 0.03 -40.93 23.58
N PRO A 38 1.37 -41.05 23.44
CA PRO A 38 2.30 -39.98 23.79
C PRO A 38 2.02 -38.69 23.00
N THR A 39 2.12 -37.54 23.67
CA THR A 39 1.86 -36.22 23.07
C THR A 39 2.75 -36.01 21.86
N ALA A 40 2.13 -35.75 20.70
CA ALA A 40 2.77 -35.62 19.41
C ALA A 40 2.62 -34.20 18.86
N ALA A 41 3.64 -33.70 18.15
CA ALA A 41 3.55 -32.42 17.45
C ALA A 41 4.14 -32.55 16.05
N ILE A 42 3.37 -32.19 15.01
CA ILE A 42 3.97 -31.98 13.69
C ILE A 42 4.82 -30.70 13.74
N VAL A 43 6.13 -30.87 13.53
CA VAL A 43 7.15 -29.81 13.52
C VAL A 43 7.36 -29.26 12.11
N SER A 44 7.31 -30.12 11.10
CA SER A 44 7.41 -29.74 9.69
C SER A 44 6.58 -30.66 8.78
N VAL A 45 6.13 -30.10 7.66
CA VAL A 45 5.53 -30.85 6.55
C VAL A 45 6.28 -30.47 5.29
N SER A 46 6.72 -31.46 4.52
CA SER A 46 7.45 -31.28 3.26
C SER A 46 6.80 -32.06 2.12
N ARG A 47 7.13 -31.69 0.88
CA ARG A 47 6.67 -32.36 -0.34
C ARG A 47 7.92 -32.75 -1.15
N PRO A 48 7.99 -33.97 -1.74
CA PRO A 48 8.94 -34.27 -2.81
C PRO A 48 8.71 -33.36 -4.02
N ASP A 49 9.76 -33.15 -4.82
CA ASP A 49 9.89 -32.13 -5.87
C ASP A 49 8.63 -31.73 -6.66
N ALA A 50 8.55 -30.44 -7.00
CA ALA A 50 7.43 -29.83 -7.71
C ALA A 50 7.18 -30.38 -9.14
N GLY A 51 8.06 -31.23 -9.66
CA GLY A 51 7.93 -31.88 -10.98
C GLY A 51 7.10 -33.17 -10.97
N ASP A 52 6.82 -33.78 -9.82
CA ASP A 52 6.04 -35.03 -9.76
C ASP A 52 4.53 -34.75 -9.59
N PHE A 53 3.74 -35.32 -10.50
CA PHE A 53 2.28 -35.19 -10.59
C PHE A 53 1.52 -36.40 -9.99
N THR A 54 2.19 -37.28 -9.26
CA THR A 54 1.55 -38.36 -8.50
C THR A 54 0.70 -37.84 -7.33
N PRO A 55 -0.26 -38.64 -6.79
CA PRO A 55 -1.21 -38.15 -5.79
C PRO A 55 -0.58 -37.86 -4.41
N LEU A 56 -0.38 -36.57 -4.11
CA LEU A 56 -0.34 -35.99 -2.75
C LEU A 56 0.47 -36.74 -1.66
N LEU A 57 1.72 -37.10 -1.95
CA LEU A 57 2.67 -37.53 -0.93
C LEU A 57 3.21 -36.34 -0.13
N LEU A 58 2.56 -36.05 1.01
CA LEU A 58 3.07 -35.17 2.05
C LEU A 58 3.92 -35.96 3.05
N SER A 59 5.12 -35.48 3.37
CA SER A 59 5.98 -36.05 4.40
C SER A 59 5.88 -35.23 5.69
N TYR A 60 5.69 -35.91 6.82
CA TYR A 60 5.43 -35.30 8.12
C TYR A 60 6.56 -35.58 9.10
N THR A 61 7.11 -34.54 9.72
CA THR A 61 8.06 -34.67 10.83
C THR A 61 7.31 -34.51 12.15
N ILE A 62 7.23 -35.59 12.93
CA ILE A 62 6.45 -35.63 14.18
C ILE A 62 7.39 -35.84 15.37
N GLU A 63 7.39 -34.90 16.31
CA GLU A 63 8.14 -35.01 17.57
C GLU A 63 7.25 -35.55 18.69
N PHE A 64 7.84 -36.38 19.57
CA PHE A 64 7.16 -37.03 20.70
C PHE A 64 7.93 -36.83 22.01
N GLN A 65 7.20 -36.63 23.11
CA GLN A 65 7.84 -36.53 24.44
C GLN A 65 8.40 -37.89 24.91
N TYR A 66 9.73 -38.04 24.85
CA TYR A 66 10.47 -39.27 25.18
C TYR A 66 10.00 -40.00 26.46
N LYS A 67 9.70 -39.26 27.54
CA LYS A 67 9.24 -39.86 28.81
C LYS A 67 7.89 -40.58 28.65
N GLN A 68 6.96 -39.98 27.91
CA GLN A 68 5.65 -40.58 27.65
C GLN A 68 5.76 -41.76 26.67
N VAL A 69 6.65 -41.69 25.67
CA VAL A 69 6.96 -42.84 24.80
C VAL A 69 7.50 -44.02 25.62
N LYS A 70 8.36 -43.76 26.61
CA LYS A 70 8.86 -44.81 27.52
C LYS A 70 7.74 -45.40 28.40
N GLU A 71 6.86 -44.57 28.95
CA GLU A 71 5.73 -45.01 29.78
C GLU A 71 4.69 -45.80 28.95
N TRP A 72 4.40 -45.39 27.71
CA TRP A 72 3.56 -46.11 26.75
C TRP A 72 4.13 -47.49 26.38
N LEU A 73 5.43 -47.58 26.12
CA LEU A 73 6.11 -48.87 25.87
C LEU A 73 6.11 -49.78 27.09
N GLN A 74 6.21 -49.23 28.31
CA GLN A 74 6.06 -50.01 29.54
C GLN A 74 4.63 -50.56 29.70
N ASN A 75 3.61 -49.77 29.36
CA ASN A 75 2.21 -50.21 29.37
C ASN A 75 1.91 -51.26 28.28
N LEU A 76 2.60 -51.21 27.14
CA LEU A 76 2.59 -52.26 26.09
C LEU A 76 3.36 -53.54 26.48
N GLY A 77 3.97 -53.61 27.67
CA GLY A 77 4.77 -54.75 28.11
C GLY A 77 6.16 -54.86 27.46
N LEU A 78 6.65 -53.78 26.83
CA LEU A 78 7.93 -53.71 26.12
C LEU A 78 9.05 -53.06 26.95
N GLY A 79 8.83 -52.87 28.26
CA GLY A 79 9.84 -52.43 29.23
C GLY A 79 10.55 -53.59 29.93
N GLU A 80 11.74 -53.35 30.46
CA GLU A 80 12.48 -54.34 31.25
C GLU A 80 11.70 -54.78 32.49
N GLN A 81 11.61 -56.09 32.71
CA GLN A 81 11.33 -56.62 34.05
C GLN A 81 12.61 -56.45 34.89
N VAL A 82 12.48 -55.81 36.05
CA VAL A 82 13.56 -55.83 37.05
C VAL A 82 13.71 -57.28 37.52
N PRO A 83 14.90 -57.89 37.44
CA PRO A 83 15.08 -59.27 37.89
C PRO A 83 14.85 -59.34 39.41
N SER A 84 13.86 -60.15 39.81
CA SER A 84 13.67 -60.52 41.21
C SER A 84 14.85 -61.37 41.66
N VAL A 85 15.55 -60.92 42.70
CA VAL A 85 16.59 -61.72 43.37
C VAL A 85 15.93 -62.99 43.92
N GLN A 86 16.43 -64.15 43.48
CA GLN A 86 16.26 -65.40 44.21
C GLN A 86 17.45 -65.53 45.15
N ASP A 87 17.19 -65.46 46.45
CA ASP A 87 18.05 -66.08 47.45
C ASP A 87 17.39 -67.43 47.78
N ASP A 88 18.05 -68.53 47.43
CA ASP A 88 17.70 -69.87 47.92
C ASP A 88 18.34 -70.06 49.30
N ASP A 89 17.60 -70.52 50.32
CA ASP A 89 18.04 -71.63 51.17
C ASP A 89 16.95 -72.15 52.13
N GLU A 90 17.06 -73.47 52.40
CA GLU A 90 16.50 -74.29 53.50
C GLU A 90 14.99 -74.25 53.90
N ALA A 91 14.33 -75.35 53.49
CA ALA A 91 13.75 -76.38 54.39
C ALA A 91 12.24 -76.42 54.75
N ASP A 92 11.69 -77.61 54.47
CA ASP A 92 10.68 -78.42 55.17
C ASP A 92 9.18 -78.03 55.31
N ASP A 93 8.40 -79.04 54.91
CA ASP A 93 7.14 -79.55 55.47
C ASP A 93 5.74 -78.92 55.23
N ILE A 94 4.93 -79.75 54.56
CA ILE A 94 3.56 -80.16 54.92
C ILE A 94 2.35 -79.29 54.51
N SER A 95 1.49 -79.99 53.75
CA SER A 95 0.02 -79.88 53.63
C SER A 95 -0.62 -78.85 52.68
N VAL A 96 -1.54 -79.41 51.90
CA VAL A 96 -2.60 -78.75 51.12
C VAL A 96 -3.63 -78.11 52.06
N LEU A 97 -4.09 -76.89 51.77
CA LEU A 97 -5.51 -76.50 51.93
C LEU A 97 -5.85 -75.21 51.14
N TYR A 98 -7.06 -75.17 50.58
CA TYR A 98 -7.66 -73.93 50.05
C TYR A 98 -8.20 -73.07 51.20
N PRO A 99 -8.32 -71.75 50.99
CA PRO A 99 -9.65 -71.16 51.15
C PRO A 99 -10.04 -70.16 50.04
N ASN A 100 -11.35 -70.05 49.77
CA ASN A 100 -11.94 -68.93 49.05
C ASN A 100 -11.92 -67.66 49.92
N GLY A 101 -11.77 -66.49 49.31
CA GLY A 101 -11.95 -65.19 49.96
C GLY A 101 -12.16 -64.09 48.92
N GLU A 102 -13.31 -63.41 48.97
CA GLU A 102 -13.68 -62.38 48.01
C GLU A 102 -13.15 -60.97 48.39
N ASN A 103 -13.21 -60.06 47.40
CA ASN A 103 -13.24 -58.60 47.57
C ASN A 103 -11.98 -57.88 48.10
N THR A 104 -11.05 -57.58 47.19
CA THR A 104 -10.48 -56.21 47.11
C THR A 104 -10.46 -55.72 45.66
N ALA A 105 -10.73 -54.42 45.47
CA ALA A 105 -10.98 -53.79 44.18
C ALA A 105 -9.96 -54.11 43.08
N ALA A 106 -10.46 -54.66 41.96
CA ALA A 106 -9.67 -54.80 40.74
C ALA A 106 -9.36 -53.40 40.16
N LYS A 107 -8.08 -53.01 40.18
CA LYS A 107 -7.58 -51.97 39.26
C LYS A 107 -7.76 -52.50 37.84
N SER A 108 -8.39 -51.73 36.96
CA SER A 108 -8.30 -52.02 35.53
C SER A 108 -6.83 -51.97 35.12
N ARG A 109 -6.28 -53.11 34.71
CA ARG A 109 -5.08 -53.14 33.89
C ARG A 109 -5.56 -52.95 32.47
N ASP A 110 -5.71 -51.69 32.08
CA ASP A 110 -6.14 -51.33 30.74
C ASP A 110 -5.09 -51.83 29.72
N ILE A 111 -5.52 -52.77 28.87
CA ILE A 111 -4.69 -53.37 27.82
C ILE A 111 -4.90 -52.54 26.54
N PRO A 112 -3.85 -51.97 25.93
CA PRO A 112 -3.98 -51.26 24.67
C PRO A 112 -4.65 -52.12 23.59
N SER A 113 -5.44 -51.51 22.71
CA SER A 113 -6.36 -52.26 21.85
C SER A 113 -5.65 -53.34 21.01
N SER A 114 -6.29 -54.51 20.88
CA SER A 114 -5.73 -55.70 20.22
C SER A 114 -5.42 -55.51 18.73
N ALA A 115 -5.81 -54.38 18.14
CA ALA A 115 -5.46 -53.99 16.77
C ALA A 115 -4.01 -53.46 16.63
N ALA A 116 -3.39 -52.91 17.68
CA ALA A 116 -2.05 -52.32 17.59
C ALA A 116 -0.92 -53.38 17.68
N LEU A 117 -1.13 -54.41 18.50
CA LEU A 117 -0.14 -55.47 18.77
C LEU A 117 0.39 -56.20 17.50
N PRO A 118 -0.44 -56.59 16.51
CA PRO A 118 0.03 -57.25 15.29
C PRO A 118 0.96 -56.39 14.41
N ILE A 119 0.84 -55.06 14.49
CA ILE A 119 1.59 -54.09 13.67
C ILE A 119 2.94 -53.74 14.29
N ILE A 120 3.02 -53.76 15.63
CA ILE A 120 4.24 -53.41 16.40
C ILE A 120 5.21 -54.60 16.50
N CYS A 121 4.72 -55.84 16.52
CA CYS A 121 5.55 -57.03 16.66
C CYS A 121 6.60 -57.28 15.54
N PRO A 122 6.31 -57.08 14.23
CA PRO A 122 7.25 -57.40 13.15
C PRO A 122 8.54 -56.57 13.14
N THR A 123 8.45 -55.29 13.51
CA THR A 123 9.57 -54.32 13.45
C THR A 123 10.58 -54.44 14.59
N LEU A 124 10.32 -55.27 15.61
CA LEU A 124 11.16 -55.38 16.81
C LEU A 124 12.36 -56.34 16.68
N ARG A 125 12.51 -57.07 15.56
CA ARG A 125 13.68 -57.93 15.31
C ARG A 125 14.83 -57.15 14.65
N GLY A 126 15.91 -56.89 15.41
CA GLY A 126 17.24 -56.69 14.82
C GLY A 126 18.07 -55.48 15.25
N GLN A 127 17.59 -54.62 16.17
CA GLN A 127 18.33 -53.40 16.58
C GLN A 127 18.80 -53.43 18.05
N PRO A 128 19.93 -52.79 18.41
CA PRO A 128 20.60 -53.00 19.70
C PRO A 128 20.07 -52.14 20.85
N SER A 129 19.46 -50.98 20.61
CA SER A 129 18.99 -50.08 21.68
C SER A 129 17.46 -50.05 21.81
N ILE A 130 16.98 -49.87 23.05
CA ILE A 130 15.55 -49.65 23.34
C ILE A 130 15.04 -48.36 22.68
N SER A 131 15.87 -47.32 22.57
CA SER A 131 15.50 -46.06 21.92
C SER A 131 15.20 -46.23 20.43
N ASP A 132 15.93 -47.11 19.74
CA ASP A 132 15.77 -47.28 18.29
C ASP A 132 14.64 -48.26 17.98
N ARG A 133 14.47 -49.30 18.81
CA ARG A 133 13.26 -50.14 18.80
C ARG A 133 12.00 -49.31 19.05
N ALA A 134 12.03 -48.40 20.03
CA ALA A 134 10.94 -47.47 20.34
C ALA A 134 10.58 -46.60 19.12
N LYS A 135 11.58 -45.99 18.47
CA LYS A 135 11.38 -45.16 17.27
C LYS A 135 10.80 -45.97 16.12
N VAL A 136 11.35 -47.14 15.78
CA VAL A 136 10.88 -47.94 14.63
C VAL A 136 9.51 -48.56 14.89
N ALA A 137 9.21 -48.96 16.13
CA ALA A 137 7.87 -49.43 16.52
C ALA A 137 6.82 -48.31 16.44
N MET A 138 7.15 -47.11 16.94
CA MET A 138 6.27 -45.95 16.85
C MET A 138 6.10 -45.52 15.38
N GLN A 139 7.17 -45.46 14.60
CA GLN A 139 7.12 -45.13 13.17
C GLN A 139 6.22 -46.11 12.41
N GLY A 140 6.41 -47.42 12.57
CA GLY A 140 5.56 -48.42 11.89
C GLY A 140 4.08 -48.38 12.32
N TYR A 141 3.79 -48.01 13.57
CA TYR A 141 2.42 -47.76 14.02
C TYR A 141 1.83 -46.51 13.34
N LEU A 142 2.57 -45.40 13.30
CA LEU A 142 2.16 -44.14 12.67
C LEU A 142 2.01 -44.27 11.15
N ASP A 143 2.92 -44.96 10.48
CA ASP A 143 2.88 -45.20 9.03
C ASP A 143 1.63 -46.00 8.65
N HIS A 144 1.27 -47.02 9.44
CA HIS A 144 0.03 -47.77 9.25
C HIS A 144 -1.22 -46.93 9.56
N PHE A 145 -1.15 -46.11 10.61
CA PHE A 145 -2.27 -45.30 11.10
C PHE A 145 -2.58 -44.09 10.18
N PHE A 146 -1.57 -43.43 9.62
CA PHE A 146 -1.71 -42.35 8.63
C PHE A 146 -1.82 -42.86 7.19
N GLY A 147 -1.36 -44.09 6.91
CA GLY A 147 -1.60 -44.77 5.64
C GLY A 147 -3.09 -45.02 5.35
N ASN A 148 -3.95 -44.95 6.37
CA ASN A 148 -5.39 -44.88 6.20
C ASN A 148 -5.85 -43.40 6.15
N LEU A 149 -6.21 -42.94 4.95
CA LEU A 149 -6.62 -41.55 4.70
C LEU A 149 -7.88 -41.12 5.47
N ASP A 150 -8.82 -42.02 5.73
CA ASP A 150 -10.06 -41.70 6.46
C ASP A 150 -9.77 -41.48 7.96
N ILE A 151 -8.83 -42.25 8.51
CA ILE A 151 -8.33 -42.07 9.89
C ILE A 151 -7.48 -40.79 9.97
N ALA A 152 -6.56 -40.56 9.02
CA ALA A 152 -5.69 -39.40 8.99
C ALA A 152 -6.45 -38.06 8.94
N ASN A 153 -7.60 -38.02 8.26
CA ASN A 153 -8.47 -36.84 8.16
C ASN A 153 -9.52 -36.74 9.30
N SER A 154 -9.53 -37.66 10.26
CA SER A 154 -10.50 -37.66 11.35
C SER A 154 -10.32 -36.46 12.31
N LYS A 155 -11.40 -36.09 12.99
CA LYS A 155 -11.39 -34.92 13.91
C LYS A 155 -10.45 -35.12 15.08
N GLU A 156 -10.23 -36.36 15.48
CA GLU A 156 -9.46 -36.77 16.64
C GLU A 156 -7.95 -36.74 16.32
N VAL A 157 -7.57 -37.16 15.10
CA VAL A 157 -6.18 -37.08 14.61
C VAL A 157 -5.70 -35.63 14.48
N CYS A 158 -6.50 -34.74 13.89
CA CYS A 158 -6.12 -33.32 13.79
C CYS A 158 -5.97 -32.65 15.16
N LYS A 159 -6.80 -33.03 16.15
CA LYS A 159 -6.66 -32.57 17.54
C LYS A 159 -5.37 -33.09 18.18
N PHE A 160 -5.08 -34.39 18.00
CA PHE A 160 -3.90 -35.07 18.56
C PHE A 160 -2.58 -34.47 18.03
N LEU A 161 -2.53 -34.15 16.73
CA LEU A 161 -1.35 -33.58 16.06
C LEU A 161 -1.17 -32.05 16.24
N GLU A 162 -2.07 -31.41 17.01
CA GLU A 162 -2.24 -29.96 17.12
C GLU A 162 -2.20 -29.27 15.72
N VAL A 163 -3.09 -29.64 14.80
CA VAL A 163 -3.24 -29.03 13.45
C VAL A 163 -4.66 -28.60 13.08
N SER A 164 -4.75 -27.64 12.16
CA SER A 164 -5.97 -27.12 11.53
C SER A 164 -5.79 -26.97 10.02
N ARG A 165 -6.86 -26.58 9.31
CA ARG A 165 -6.74 -26.18 7.89
C ARG A 165 -5.70 -25.07 7.67
N LEU A 166 -5.54 -24.15 8.63
CA LEU A 166 -4.52 -23.09 8.55
C LEU A 166 -3.08 -23.62 8.68
N SER A 167 -2.85 -24.81 9.26
CA SER A 167 -1.50 -25.40 9.33
C SER A 167 -0.89 -25.60 7.95
N PHE A 168 -1.71 -25.95 6.96
CA PHE A 168 -1.29 -26.36 5.61
C PHE A 168 -1.30 -25.22 4.58
N LEU A 169 -1.94 -24.08 4.89
CA LEU A 169 -1.95 -22.91 4.01
C LEU A 169 -0.61 -22.17 4.09
N GLN A 170 0.29 -22.49 3.15
CA GLN A 170 1.60 -21.87 3.00
C GLN A 170 1.53 -20.35 2.77
N GLU A 171 0.42 -19.84 2.19
CA GLU A 171 0.18 -18.41 2.02
C GLU A 171 0.19 -17.61 3.34
N TYR A 172 0.03 -18.26 4.51
CA TYR A 172 0.13 -17.67 5.85
C TYR A 172 1.37 -18.11 6.65
N GLY A 173 2.34 -18.76 6.00
CA GLY A 173 3.63 -19.16 6.58
C GLY A 173 3.57 -20.47 7.37
N PRO A 174 4.69 -20.91 7.99
CA PRO A 174 4.75 -22.15 8.75
C PRO A 174 3.86 -22.10 10.01
N LYS A 175 3.34 -23.26 10.40
CA LYS A 175 2.76 -23.48 11.73
C LYS A 175 3.83 -23.24 12.80
N LEU A 176 3.52 -22.49 13.87
CA LEU A 176 4.39 -22.38 15.05
C LEU A 176 3.83 -23.16 16.25
N LYS A 177 2.58 -22.88 16.66
CA LYS A 177 1.87 -23.67 17.68
C LYS A 177 0.36 -23.53 17.49
N GLU A 178 -0.39 -24.61 17.72
CA GLU A 178 -1.86 -24.59 17.65
C GLU A 178 -2.48 -25.34 18.84
N GLY A 179 -3.80 -25.30 18.98
CA GLY A 179 -4.52 -26.10 19.97
C GLY A 179 -5.72 -25.39 20.60
N TYR A 180 -6.49 -26.15 21.39
CA TYR A 180 -7.66 -25.60 22.09
C TYR A 180 -7.28 -24.65 23.23
N ALA A 181 -7.85 -23.46 23.21
CA ALA A 181 -7.82 -22.50 24.30
C ALA A 181 -9.24 -22.04 24.65
N THR A 182 -9.43 -21.50 25.86
CA THR A 182 -10.73 -20.94 26.29
C THR A 182 -10.66 -19.42 26.41
N VAL A 183 -11.51 -18.70 25.67
CA VAL A 183 -11.58 -17.24 25.67
C VAL A 183 -12.80 -16.76 26.48
N LYS A 184 -12.61 -15.70 27.28
CA LYS A 184 -13.65 -15.07 28.13
C LYS A 184 -14.37 -13.87 27.49
N HIS A 185 -13.92 -13.42 26.31
CA HIS A 185 -14.26 -12.09 25.75
C HIS A 185 -14.45 -12.03 24.22
N LEU A 186 -14.73 -13.15 23.55
CA LEU A 186 -15.18 -13.10 22.15
C LEU A 186 -16.64 -12.63 22.09
N ALA A 187 -16.98 -11.83 21.08
CA ALA A 187 -18.36 -11.54 20.76
C ALA A 187 -19.00 -12.81 20.16
N LYS A 188 -20.00 -13.37 20.83
CA LYS A 188 -20.80 -14.45 20.25
C LYS A 188 -21.53 -13.92 19.02
N ALA A 189 -21.26 -14.51 17.86
CA ALA A 189 -22.18 -14.41 16.74
C ALA A 189 -23.56 -14.92 17.20
N GLN A 190 -24.61 -14.11 17.00
CA GLN A 190 -25.97 -14.59 17.19
C GLN A 190 -26.24 -15.62 16.08
N LYS A 191 -26.35 -16.90 16.45
CA LYS A 191 -27.00 -17.89 15.59
C LYS A 191 -28.48 -17.51 15.55
N GLY A 192 -29.02 -17.34 14.34
CA GLY A 192 -30.39 -16.91 14.13
C GLY A 192 -31.33 -18.09 14.29
N ASP A 193 -32.01 -18.16 15.43
CA ASP A 193 -33.13 -19.08 15.69
C ASP A 193 -34.33 -18.27 16.18
N ASP A 194 -35.47 -18.42 15.49
CA ASP A 194 -36.71 -17.68 15.75
C ASP A 194 -37.47 -18.27 16.95
N VAL A 195 -37.18 -17.79 18.17
CA VAL A 195 -37.89 -18.20 19.39
C VAL A 195 -38.61 -17.01 20.04
N LYS A 196 -39.89 -16.84 19.71
CA LYS A 196 -40.81 -15.96 20.42
C LYS A 196 -41.10 -16.52 21.82
N GLY A 197 -40.61 -15.89 22.90
CA GLY A 197 -40.69 -16.47 24.25
C GLY A 197 -40.51 -15.51 25.43
N CYS A 198 -41.47 -14.60 25.64
CA CYS A 198 -41.87 -13.94 26.90
C CYS A 198 -40.92 -13.88 28.13
N CYS A 199 -40.51 -12.66 28.54
CA CYS A 199 -40.80 -12.07 29.87
C CYS A 199 -39.95 -10.79 30.17
N PRO A 200 -40.52 -9.70 30.72
CA PRO A 200 -39.77 -8.49 31.07
C PRO A 200 -39.24 -8.50 32.52
N CYS A 201 -38.01 -8.95 32.75
CA CYS A 201 -37.35 -8.94 34.08
C CYS A 201 -36.04 -8.13 34.09
N HIS A 202 -36.15 -6.80 34.12
CA HIS A 202 -35.04 -5.86 33.94
C HIS A 202 -33.93 -5.84 35.02
N TRP A 203 -33.95 -6.75 36.01
CA TRP A 203 -33.01 -6.76 37.15
C TRP A 203 -31.86 -7.79 37.06
N PHE A 204 -31.87 -8.72 36.09
CA PHE A 204 -30.86 -9.81 36.04
C PHE A 204 -30.07 -9.94 34.71
N SER A 205 -29.96 -8.87 33.92
CA SER A 205 -29.05 -8.83 32.75
C SER A 205 -27.61 -8.48 33.15
N CYS A 206 -26.95 -9.37 33.90
CA CYS A 206 -25.55 -9.19 34.36
C CYS A 206 -24.66 -10.45 34.29
N CYS A 207 -25.22 -11.66 34.15
CA CYS A 207 -24.47 -12.91 34.36
C CYS A 207 -24.65 -13.97 33.25
N SER A 208 -24.01 -13.78 32.09
CA SER A 208 -23.59 -14.89 31.22
C SER A 208 -22.48 -14.50 30.22
N ARG A 209 -21.34 -13.98 30.73
CA ARG A 209 -20.09 -13.88 29.94
C ARG A 209 -19.55 -15.30 29.67
N SER A 210 -20.15 -15.99 28.71
CA SER A 210 -19.87 -17.39 28.42
C SER A 210 -18.42 -17.55 27.96
N LYS A 211 -17.66 -18.38 28.68
CA LYS A 211 -16.42 -18.96 28.16
C LYS A 211 -16.72 -19.64 26.82
N GLN A 212 -15.90 -19.39 25.81
CA GLN A 212 -15.95 -20.09 24.52
C GLN A 212 -14.63 -20.83 24.33
N GLN A 213 -14.72 -22.13 24.03
CA GLN A 213 -13.58 -22.91 23.54
C GLN A 213 -13.35 -22.55 22.07
N VAL A 214 -12.09 -22.33 21.71
CA VAL A 214 -11.66 -21.95 20.35
C VAL A 214 -10.38 -22.71 20.02
N TRP A 215 -10.12 -22.90 18.73
CA TRP A 215 -8.83 -23.38 18.26
C TRP A 215 -7.92 -22.18 17.99
N ALA A 216 -6.83 -22.05 18.75
CA ALA A 216 -5.85 -21.00 18.57
C ALA A 216 -4.77 -21.44 17.59
N VAL A 217 -4.32 -20.54 16.70
CA VAL A 217 -3.33 -20.79 15.66
C VAL A 217 -2.27 -19.69 15.68
N LEU A 218 -1.05 -20.02 16.09
CA LEU A 218 0.10 -19.14 16.03
C LEU A 218 0.87 -19.36 14.73
N LYS A 219 1.00 -18.27 13.96
CA LYS A 219 1.84 -18.12 12.78
C LYS A 219 2.90 -17.04 13.05
N PRO A 220 3.93 -16.89 12.20
CA PRO A 220 4.81 -15.72 12.27
C PRO A 220 3.98 -14.43 12.31
N GLY A 221 4.31 -13.52 13.21
CA GLY A 221 3.68 -12.19 13.28
C GLY A 221 2.16 -12.13 13.52
N PHE A 222 1.45 -13.22 13.80
CA PHE A 222 0.05 -13.19 14.25
C PHE A 222 -0.46 -14.44 15.00
N LEU A 223 -1.49 -14.23 15.83
CA LEU A 223 -2.29 -15.28 16.50
C LEU A 223 -3.74 -15.23 16.02
N ALA A 224 -4.22 -16.24 15.32
CA ALA A 224 -5.61 -16.38 14.88
C ALA A 224 -6.43 -17.29 15.82
N LEU A 225 -7.76 -17.13 15.83
CA LEU A 225 -8.71 -17.94 16.60
C LEU A 225 -9.82 -18.45 15.67
N LEU A 226 -10.07 -19.77 15.65
CA LEU A 226 -11.15 -20.45 14.91
C LEU A 226 -12.20 -21.02 15.88
N GLU A 227 -13.42 -21.33 15.43
CA GLU A 227 -14.42 -22.05 16.26
C GLU A 227 -13.98 -23.52 16.45
N ASN A 228 -13.47 -24.17 15.40
CA ASN A 228 -12.82 -25.49 15.43
C ASN A 228 -11.72 -25.62 14.34
N PRO A 229 -10.78 -26.60 14.43
CA PRO A 229 -9.65 -26.71 13.48
C PRO A 229 -10.02 -26.97 12.01
N PHE A 230 -11.27 -27.31 11.71
CA PHE A 230 -11.76 -27.52 10.35
C PHE A 230 -12.44 -26.27 9.75
N ASP A 231 -12.57 -25.18 10.49
CA ASP A 231 -13.10 -23.93 9.95
C ASP A 231 -12.06 -23.19 9.09
N THR A 232 -12.54 -22.54 8.02
CA THR A 232 -11.77 -21.58 7.23
C THR A 232 -12.05 -20.12 7.65
N LYS A 233 -13.01 -19.89 8.55
CA LYS A 233 -13.41 -18.55 9.02
C LYS A 233 -12.83 -18.26 10.40
N ILE A 234 -12.01 -17.22 10.52
CA ILE A 234 -11.48 -16.73 11.80
C ILE A 234 -12.52 -15.93 12.60
N LEU A 235 -12.59 -16.21 13.91
CA LEU A 235 -13.42 -15.50 14.88
C LEU A 235 -12.79 -14.16 15.30
N ASP A 236 -11.50 -14.18 15.60
CA ASP A 236 -10.66 -12.99 15.77
C ASP A 236 -9.20 -13.32 15.39
N ILE A 237 -8.39 -12.29 15.23
CA ILE A 237 -6.95 -12.36 14.97
C ILE A 237 -6.23 -11.29 15.78
N ILE A 238 -5.02 -11.56 16.25
CA ILE A 238 -4.08 -10.58 16.77
C ILE A 238 -2.90 -10.54 15.80
N VAL A 239 -2.89 -9.57 14.88
CA VAL A 239 -1.69 -9.24 14.11
C VAL A 239 -0.71 -8.56 15.06
N PHE A 240 0.53 -9.02 15.15
CA PHE A 240 1.55 -8.44 16.03
C PHE A 240 2.06 -7.11 15.46
N ASP A 241 2.44 -6.20 16.34
CA ASP A 241 2.80 -4.80 16.05
C ASP A 241 4.00 -4.42 16.92
N VAL A 242 4.56 -3.24 16.71
CA VAL A 242 5.77 -2.79 17.41
C VAL A 242 5.62 -2.91 18.94
N LEU A 243 6.55 -3.63 19.55
CA LEU A 243 6.67 -3.80 20.99
C LEU A 243 6.88 -2.42 21.64
N PRO A 244 6.13 -2.08 22.71
CA PRO A 244 6.35 -0.82 23.39
C PRO A 244 7.77 -0.72 23.96
N HIS A 245 8.32 0.49 24.04
CA HIS A 245 9.59 0.73 24.73
C HIS A 245 9.54 0.29 26.20
N ALA A 246 10.67 -0.22 26.70
CA ALA A 246 10.83 -0.58 28.10
C ALA A 246 10.66 0.66 28.99
N ASN A 247 9.61 0.66 29.82
CA ASN A 247 9.48 1.60 30.93
C ASN A 247 10.72 1.46 31.84
N GLY A 248 11.15 2.55 32.48
CA GLY A 248 12.45 2.68 33.18
C GLY A 248 12.72 1.73 34.36
N GLU A 249 11.84 0.77 34.64
CA GLU A 249 12.09 -0.36 35.52
C GLU A 249 13.10 -1.33 34.88
N LYS A 250 14.39 -1.09 35.18
CA LYS A 250 15.54 -1.90 34.74
C LYS A 250 15.25 -3.41 34.87
N GLY A 251 15.20 -4.09 33.73
CA GLY A 251 15.06 -5.56 33.66
C GLY A 251 13.67 -6.08 33.29
N SER A 252 12.66 -5.23 33.11
CA SER A 252 11.35 -5.64 32.61
C SER A 252 11.39 -5.93 31.09
N GLN A 253 11.67 -7.18 30.72
CA GLN A 253 11.56 -7.63 29.32
C GLN A 253 10.11 -7.48 28.84
N ILE A 254 9.92 -6.81 27.70
CA ILE A 254 8.60 -6.63 27.09
C ILE A 254 8.27 -7.82 26.20
N LEU A 255 7.05 -8.31 26.37
CA LEU A 255 6.59 -9.61 25.91
C LEU A 255 5.18 -9.48 25.35
N LEU A 256 4.92 -10.09 24.19
CA LEU A 256 3.57 -10.21 23.61
C LEU A 256 2.64 -11.04 24.50
N ALA A 257 3.16 -11.97 25.30
CA ALA A 257 2.37 -12.81 26.20
C ALA A 257 2.92 -12.85 27.64
N ARG A 258 2.02 -12.87 28.63
CA ARG A 258 2.38 -13.09 30.05
C ARG A 258 1.41 -14.01 30.78
N GLU A 259 1.91 -14.81 31.72
CA GLU A 259 1.09 -15.60 32.64
C GLU A 259 0.14 -14.73 33.48
N THR A 260 -1.03 -15.25 33.84
CA THR A 260 -1.99 -14.58 34.71
C THR A 260 -2.37 -15.45 35.91
N LYS A 261 -2.21 -14.89 37.11
CA LYS A 261 -2.60 -15.53 38.37
C LYS A 261 -4.10 -15.35 38.59
N GLU A 262 -4.92 -16.32 38.15
CA GLU A 262 -6.33 -16.37 38.55
C GLU A 262 -6.49 -16.88 39.99
N ARG A 263 -7.61 -16.55 40.64
CA ARG A 263 -7.90 -16.95 42.03
C ARG A 263 -8.24 -18.44 42.19
N ASN A 264 -8.45 -19.17 41.09
CA ASN A 264 -8.75 -20.61 41.11
C ASN A 264 -7.54 -21.39 40.56
N PRO A 265 -6.88 -22.26 41.36
CA PRO A 265 -5.71 -23.00 40.92
C PRO A 265 -6.01 -24.00 39.78
N LEU A 266 -7.26 -24.40 39.58
CA LEU A 266 -7.70 -25.28 38.49
C LEU A 266 -7.80 -24.57 37.12
N HIS A 267 -7.52 -23.26 37.05
CA HIS A 267 -7.57 -22.47 35.82
C HIS A 267 -6.33 -21.60 35.67
N SER A 268 -5.31 -22.12 34.99
CA SER A 268 -4.19 -21.31 34.51
C SER A 268 -4.57 -20.61 33.21
N GLY A 269 -4.10 -19.38 33.02
CA GLY A 269 -4.32 -18.61 31.80
C GLY A 269 -3.25 -17.55 31.57
N PHE A 270 -3.25 -16.99 30.37
CA PHE A 270 -2.34 -15.92 29.96
C PHE A 270 -3.08 -14.75 29.31
N GLN A 271 -2.39 -13.63 29.22
CA GLN A 271 -2.79 -12.48 28.43
C GLN A 271 -1.86 -12.35 27.24
N VAL A 272 -2.44 -12.10 26.06
CA VAL A 272 -1.70 -11.67 24.86
C VAL A 272 -2.00 -10.20 24.61
N PHE A 273 -0.95 -9.41 24.45
CA PHE A 273 -0.97 -7.97 24.19
C PHE A 273 -0.56 -7.72 22.75
N CYS A 274 -1.28 -6.83 22.08
CA CYS A 274 -0.78 -6.18 20.89
C CYS A 274 -1.50 -4.85 20.73
N GLY A 275 -0.74 -3.79 20.49
CA GLY A 275 -1.30 -2.46 20.38
C GLY A 275 -2.07 -2.05 21.64
N SER A 276 -3.28 -1.52 21.44
CA SER A 276 -4.25 -1.23 22.50
C SER A 276 -5.09 -2.44 22.96
N ARG A 277 -4.88 -3.65 22.39
CA ARG A 277 -5.67 -4.85 22.69
C ARG A 277 -5.02 -5.76 23.73
N THR A 278 -5.86 -6.48 24.48
CA THR A 278 -5.47 -7.58 25.36
C THR A 278 -6.50 -8.70 25.30
N ILE A 279 -6.11 -9.89 24.84
CA ILE A 279 -6.97 -11.09 24.87
C ILE A 279 -6.57 -11.97 26.06
N LYS A 280 -7.55 -12.55 26.75
CA LYS A 280 -7.37 -13.45 27.90
C LYS A 280 -7.73 -14.88 27.49
N LEU A 281 -6.73 -15.76 27.53
CA LEU A 281 -6.81 -17.17 27.15
C LEU A 281 -6.61 -18.04 28.40
N GLN A 282 -7.41 -19.10 28.56
CA GLN A 282 -7.23 -20.12 29.60
C GLN A 282 -6.89 -21.48 28.98
N MET A 283 -6.06 -22.25 29.66
CA MET A 283 -5.69 -23.62 29.29
C MET A 283 -6.03 -24.59 30.44
N SER A 284 -5.96 -25.90 30.18
CA SER A 284 -6.23 -26.95 31.17
C SER A 284 -5.19 -27.05 32.29
N ASN A 285 -3.93 -26.66 32.05
CA ASN A 285 -2.86 -26.72 33.05
C ASN A 285 -1.84 -25.58 32.87
N ASN A 286 -0.96 -25.37 33.87
CA ASN A 286 0.05 -24.30 33.84
C ASN A 286 1.21 -24.57 32.86
N ALA A 287 1.51 -25.83 32.53
CA ALA A 287 2.58 -26.18 31.59
C ALA A 287 2.24 -25.69 30.17
N LYS A 288 1.06 -26.01 29.65
CA LYS A 288 0.59 -25.48 28.35
C LYS A 288 0.50 -23.95 28.35
N VAL A 289 0.17 -23.30 29.47
CA VAL A 289 0.24 -21.83 29.56
C VAL A 289 1.67 -21.31 29.34
N LYS A 290 2.69 -21.95 29.93
CA LYS A 290 4.09 -21.56 29.75
C LYS A 290 4.59 -21.82 28.34
N GLU A 291 4.26 -22.95 27.74
CA GLU A 291 4.55 -23.24 26.32
C GLU A 291 3.97 -22.16 25.39
N TRP A 292 2.70 -21.79 25.58
CA TRP A 292 2.04 -20.77 24.77
C TRP A 292 2.61 -19.36 25.01
N VAL A 293 2.97 -19.02 26.24
CA VAL A 293 3.64 -17.75 26.56
C VAL A 293 5.03 -17.69 25.92
N ALA A 294 5.82 -18.77 25.98
CA ALA A 294 7.11 -18.84 25.30
C ALA A 294 6.94 -18.69 23.78
N ALA A 295 6.17 -19.59 23.14
CA ALA A 295 6.00 -19.61 21.69
C ALA A 295 5.49 -18.27 21.11
N ILE A 296 4.55 -17.59 21.76
CA ILE A 296 4.05 -16.27 21.32
C ILE A 296 5.13 -15.18 21.45
N ASN A 297 5.96 -15.25 22.49
CA ASN A 297 7.05 -14.29 22.66
C ASN A 297 8.20 -14.56 21.67
N ASP A 298 8.55 -15.82 21.44
CA ASP A 298 9.57 -16.22 20.46
C ASP A 298 9.13 -15.82 19.04
N ALA A 299 7.86 -16.04 18.68
CA ALA A 299 7.25 -15.61 17.42
C ALA A 299 7.09 -14.09 17.25
N GLY A 300 7.31 -13.32 18.33
CA GLY A 300 7.39 -11.86 18.30
C GLY A 300 8.83 -11.34 18.25
N LEU A 301 9.73 -11.98 19.01
CA LEU A 301 11.12 -11.54 19.18
C LEU A 301 12.07 -12.04 18.09
N GLN A 302 11.71 -13.13 17.37
CA GLN A 302 12.53 -13.71 16.32
C GLN A 302 11.79 -13.76 14.97
N PRO A 303 12.48 -13.43 13.84
CA PRO A 303 13.83 -12.85 13.78
C PRO A 303 13.85 -11.40 14.27
N ALA A 304 15.04 -10.91 14.66
CA ALA A 304 15.23 -9.52 15.12
C ALA A 304 14.79 -8.46 14.10
N GLU A 305 14.86 -8.78 12.81
CA GLU A 305 14.40 -7.93 11.69
C GLU A 305 12.87 -7.93 11.48
N GLY A 306 12.13 -8.63 12.34
CA GLY A 306 10.66 -8.66 12.31
C GLY A 306 10.00 -7.35 12.74
N TRP A 307 8.76 -7.15 12.27
CA TRP A 307 7.89 -5.99 12.50
C TRP A 307 7.52 -5.68 13.96
N CYS A 308 7.85 -6.57 14.89
CA CYS A 308 7.63 -6.35 16.32
C CYS A 308 8.73 -5.46 16.94
N ASN A 309 9.89 -5.33 16.30
CA ASN A 309 10.95 -4.44 16.76
C ASN A 309 10.85 -3.07 16.06
N PRO A 310 11.13 -1.94 16.75
CA PRO A 310 11.20 -0.63 16.12
C PRO A 310 12.48 -0.51 15.27
N HIS A 311 12.32 -0.21 13.99
CA HIS A 311 13.42 -0.12 13.03
C HIS A 311 14.01 1.29 12.93
N ARG A 312 14.79 1.57 11.88
CA ARG A 312 15.30 2.92 11.58
C ARG A 312 14.15 3.94 11.59
N PHE A 313 14.38 5.11 12.20
CA PHE A 313 13.38 6.15 12.52
C PHE A 313 12.25 5.73 13.49
N GLY A 314 12.31 4.53 14.07
CA GLY A 314 11.21 3.94 14.84
C GLY A 314 10.06 3.42 13.95
N SER A 315 10.32 3.13 12.67
CA SER A 315 9.31 2.54 11.79
C SER A 315 8.95 1.11 12.18
N PHE A 316 7.71 0.70 11.94
CA PHE A 316 7.29 -0.70 11.98
C PHE A 316 7.94 -1.58 10.88
N ALA A 317 8.45 -0.96 9.82
CA ALA A 317 9.06 -1.65 8.69
C ALA A 317 10.59 -1.46 8.67
N PRO A 318 11.39 -2.54 8.50
CA PRO A 318 12.83 -2.44 8.31
C PRO A 318 13.17 -1.86 6.91
N PRO A 319 14.39 -1.34 6.71
CA PRO A 319 14.90 -1.07 5.37
C PRO A 319 14.92 -2.36 4.51
N ARG A 320 14.41 -2.24 3.30
CA ARG A 320 14.38 -3.26 2.23
C ARG A 320 15.35 -2.88 1.12
N GLY A 321 15.63 -3.80 0.19
CA GLY A 321 16.62 -3.56 -0.86
C GLY A 321 18.06 -3.52 -0.30
N LEU A 322 18.31 -4.11 0.87
CA LEU A 322 19.68 -4.28 1.38
C LEU A 322 20.42 -5.41 0.64
N LEU A 323 19.66 -6.33 0.03
CA LEU A 323 20.10 -7.40 -0.84
C LEU A 323 19.45 -7.23 -2.23
N GLU A 324 19.63 -8.24 -3.09
CA GLU A 324 18.79 -8.48 -4.27
C GLU A 324 17.53 -9.24 -3.79
N ASP A 325 16.50 -8.48 -3.45
CA ASP A 325 15.24 -8.95 -2.85
C ASP A 325 13.99 -8.50 -3.64
N ASP A 326 14.19 -8.14 -4.91
CA ASP A 326 13.20 -7.52 -5.81
C ASP A 326 12.48 -6.28 -5.27
N SER A 327 13.10 -5.54 -4.34
CA SER A 327 12.71 -4.17 -4.03
C SER A 327 13.00 -3.25 -5.22
N TYR A 328 11.95 -2.93 -5.97
CA TYR A 328 11.96 -1.90 -7.02
C TYR A 328 11.01 -0.76 -6.71
N VAL A 329 11.33 0.41 -7.25
CA VAL A 329 10.54 1.65 -7.16
C VAL A 329 10.42 2.33 -8.52
N GLN A 330 9.33 3.07 -8.71
CA GLN A 330 9.08 3.88 -9.92
C GLN A 330 8.24 5.10 -9.53
N TRP A 331 8.69 6.31 -9.89
CA TRP A 331 7.97 7.55 -9.62
C TRP A 331 7.03 7.94 -10.76
N PHE A 332 6.00 8.72 -10.43
CA PHE A 332 5.03 9.30 -11.34
C PHE A 332 4.78 10.77 -10.96
N VAL A 333 4.74 11.66 -11.95
CA VAL A 333 4.33 13.06 -11.81
C VAL A 333 2.92 13.22 -12.39
N ASP A 334 2.06 13.94 -11.68
CA ASP A 334 0.64 14.16 -11.94
C ASP A 334 -0.26 12.91 -12.00
N GLY A 335 -1.57 13.18 -12.06
CA GLY A 335 -2.61 12.17 -12.15
C GLY A 335 -2.60 11.34 -13.43
N GLN A 336 -2.27 11.91 -14.60
CA GLN A 336 -2.33 11.18 -15.88
C GLN A 336 -1.47 9.91 -15.86
N ALA A 337 -0.19 10.03 -15.51
CA ALA A 337 0.73 8.90 -15.50
C ALA A 337 0.45 7.92 -14.35
N ALA A 338 0.12 8.44 -13.16
CA ALA A 338 -0.19 7.61 -12.00
C ALA A 338 -1.48 6.80 -12.19
N PHE A 339 -2.55 7.40 -12.73
CA PHE A 339 -3.83 6.72 -12.92
C PHE A 339 -3.83 5.74 -14.09
N GLU A 340 -3.05 5.98 -15.15
CA GLU A 340 -2.79 4.98 -16.20
C GLU A 340 -2.12 3.71 -15.61
N ALA A 341 -1.08 3.89 -14.78
CA ALA A 341 -0.38 2.78 -14.13
C ALA A 341 -1.29 2.03 -13.12
N ILE A 342 -2.12 2.75 -12.36
CA ILE A 342 -3.10 2.16 -11.44
C ILE A 342 -4.18 1.39 -12.21
N ALA A 343 -4.74 1.94 -13.28
CA ALA A 343 -5.72 1.27 -14.13
C ALA A 343 -5.15 -0.03 -14.71
N SER A 344 -3.98 0.07 -15.36
CA SER A 344 -3.24 -1.06 -15.92
C SER A 344 -2.94 -2.16 -14.89
N SER A 345 -2.71 -1.80 -13.63
CA SER A 345 -2.47 -2.75 -12.55
C SER A 345 -3.76 -3.43 -12.09
N ILE A 346 -4.85 -2.69 -11.90
CA ILE A 346 -6.16 -3.22 -11.54
C ILE A 346 -6.68 -4.17 -12.64
N GLU A 347 -6.50 -3.81 -13.92
CA GLU A 347 -6.83 -4.67 -15.07
C GLU A 347 -6.14 -6.05 -15.00
N GLN A 348 -4.92 -6.10 -14.46
CA GLN A 348 -4.11 -7.32 -14.33
C GLN A 348 -4.39 -8.14 -13.05
N ALA A 349 -5.13 -7.59 -12.07
CA ALA A 349 -5.37 -8.22 -10.77
C ALA A 349 -6.01 -9.63 -10.85
N LYS A 350 -5.60 -10.55 -9.97
CA LYS A 350 -5.97 -11.97 -9.99
C LYS A 350 -6.63 -12.45 -8.70
N SER A 351 -6.28 -11.86 -7.56
CA SER A 351 -6.66 -12.33 -6.22
C SER A 351 -7.30 -11.25 -5.35
N GLN A 352 -6.63 -10.11 -5.15
CA GLN A 352 -7.13 -9.06 -4.24
C GLN A 352 -6.64 -7.65 -4.59
N ILE A 353 -7.46 -6.66 -4.22
CA ILE A 353 -7.14 -5.23 -4.31
C ILE A 353 -7.43 -4.58 -2.95
N PHE A 354 -6.48 -3.82 -2.42
CA PHE A 354 -6.64 -2.97 -1.24
C PHE A 354 -6.61 -1.50 -1.64
N ILE A 355 -7.55 -0.69 -1.13
CA ILE A 355 -7.61 0.75 -1.38
C ILE A 355 -7.78 1.52 -0.06
N THR A 356 -6.96 2.54 0.19
CA THR A 356 -7.25 3.62 1.15
C THR A 356 -7.27 4.96 0.43
N ASP A 357 -8.23 5.81 0.82
CA ASP A 357 -8.38 7.16 0.31
C ASP A 357 -8.93 8.07 1.41
N TRP A 358 -8.53 9.34 1.39
CA TRP A 358 -9.21 10.39 2.15
C TRP A 358 -10.57 10.72 1.51
N TRP A 359 -10.63 10.71 0.18
CA TRP A 359 -11.84 10.87 -0.63
C TRP A 359 -11.73 9.99 -1.88
N LEU A 360 -12.76 9.20 -2.19
CA LEU A 360 -12.82 8.32 -3.37
C LEU A 360 -14.09 8.64 -4.18
N CYS A 361 -13.95 8.89 -5.48
CA CYS A 361 -15.05 9.05 -6.44
C CYS A 361 -15.16 7.79 -7.32
N PRO A 362 -16.18 6.93 -7.13
CA PRO A 362 -16.31 5.70 -7.92
C PRO A 362 -16.46 5.97 -9.43
N GLU A 363 -17.03 7.12 -9.80
CA GLU A 363 -17.21 7.55 -11.18
C GLU A 363 -15.97 8.23 -11.79
N LEU A 364 -14.80 8.21 -11.13
CA LEU A 364 -13.55 8.73 -11.68
C LEU A 364 -13.08 7.87 -12.87
N TYR A 365 -12.81 8.51 -14.01
CA TYR A 365 -12.16 7.89 -15.16
C TYR A 365 -10.63 7.94 -14.98
N LEU A 366 -9.97 6.79 -14.96
CA LEU A 366 -8.51 6.71 -14.77
C LEU A 366 -7.71 7.02 -16.04
N ARG A 367 -8.30 6.84 -17.23
CA ARG A 367 -7.70 7.19 -18.53
C ARG A 367 -8.55 8.23 -19.26
N ARG A 368 -7.91 9.11 -20.05
CA ARG A 368 -8.58 10.16 -20.86
C ARG A 368 -8.08 10.11 -22.31
N PRO A 369 -8.88 10.51 -23.32
CA PRO A 369 -10.20 11.14 -23.23
C PRO A 369 -11.27 10.20 -22.67
N PHE A 370 -12.14 10.70 -21.77
CA PHE A 370 -13.06 9.82 -21.03
C PHE A 370 -14.05 9.08 -21.96
N SER A 371 -14.47 9.73 -23.05
CA SER A 371 -15.45 9.24 -24.03
C SER A 371 -14.99 8.05 -24.89
N VAL A 372 -13.71 7.66 -24.83
CA VAL A 372 -13.18 6.45 -25.46
C VAL A 372 -12.65 5.42 -24.44
N HIS A 373 -12.72 5.74 -23.14
CA HIS A 373 -12.15 4.94 -22.06
C HIS A 373 -13.16 4.68 -20.93
N ASP A 374 -14.43 4.41 -21.27
CA ASP A 374 -15.48 4.04 -20.31
C ASP A 374 -15.09 2.86 -19.39
N SER A 375 -14.31 1.89 -19.91
CA SER A 375 -13.79 0.77 -19.11
C SER A 375 -12.77 1.17 -18.05
N SER A 376 -12.19 2.37 -18.13
CA SER A 376 -11.24 2.90 -17.13
C SER A 376 -11.93 3.61 -15.97
N ARG A 377 -13.26 3.71 -15.97
CA ARG A 377 -14.00 4.30 -14.85
C ARG A 377 -13.95 3.36 -13.65
N LEU A 378 -13.56 3.89 -12.49
CA LEU A 378 -13.12 3.10 -11.34
C LEU A 378 -14.18 2.09 -10.87
N ASP A 379 -15.45 2.47 -10.82
CA ASP A 379 -16.57 1.58 -10.49
C ASP A 379 -16.73 0.42 -11.49
N ILE A 380 -16.73 0.71 -12.80
CA ILE A 380 -16.81 -0.30 -13.88
C ILE A 380 -15.61 -1.24 -13.85
N LEU A 381 -14.41 -0.68 -13.67
CA LEU A 381 -13.16 -1.43 -13.63
C LEU A 381 -13.11 -2.38 -12.42
N LEU A 382 -13.42 -1.88 -11.22
CA LEU A 382 -13.51 -2.72 -10.02
C LEU A 382 -14.64 -3.76 -10.14
N GLU A 383 -15.77 -3.43 -10.75
CA GLU A 383 -16.87 -4.38 -11.01
C GLU A 383 -16.42 -5.53 -11.95
N ALA A 384 -15.70 -5.21 -13.02
CA ALA A 384 -15.17 -6.19 -13.96
C ALA A 384 -14.19 -7.16 -13.27
N LYS A 385 -13.29 -6.65 -12.41
CA LYS A 385 -12.37 -7.51 -11.63
C LYS A 385 -13.09 -8.31 -10.56
N ALA A 386 -14.06 -7.72 -9.87
CA ALA A 386 -14.85 -8.40 -8.85
C ALA A 386 -15.64 -9.60 -9.42
N LYS A 387 -16.16 -9.48 -10.65
CA LYS A 387 -16.82 -10.57 -11.40
C LYS A 387 -15.87 -11.71 -11.81
N LEU A 388 -14.57 -11.42 -11.93
CA LEU A 388 -13.52 -12.44 -12.13
C LEU A 388 -13.05 -13.09 -10.81
N GLY A 389 -13.69 -12.79 -9.68
CA GLY A 389 -13.41 -13.38 -8.36
C GLY A 389 -12.51 -12.55 -7.45
N VAL A 390 -11.88 -11.48 -7.98
CA VAL A 390 -10.96 -10.62 -7.23
C VAL A 390 -11.67 -10.01 -6.01
N GLN A 391 -11.05 -10.14 -4.83
CA GLN A 391 -11.57 -9.58 -3.58
C GLN A 391 -11.13 -8.13 -3.40
N ILE A 392 -12.06 -7.21 -3.19
CA ILE A 392 -11.77 -5.76 -3.22
C ILE A 392 -12.13 -5.15 -1.88
N TYR A 393 -11.12 -4.65 -1.16
CA TYR A 393 -11.25 -4.11 0.20
C TYR A 393 -10.90 -2.62 0.23
N ILE A 394 -11.86 -1.78 0.59
CA ILE A 394 -11.74 -0.32 0.51
C ILE A 394 -11.97 0.28 1.91
N LEU A 395 -10.98 0.99 2.43
CA LEU A 395 -11.04 1.67 3.73
C LEU A 395 -10.98 3.19 3.53
N LEU A 396 -12.14 3.83 3.56
CA LEU A 396 -12.25 5.28 3.42
C LEU A 396 -12.12 5.99 4.77
N TYR A 397 -11.64 7.23 4.74
CA TYR A 397 -11.98 8.18 5.79
C TYR A 397 -13.51 8.35 5.88
N LYS A 398 -14.02 8.48 7.11
CA LYS A 398 -15.39 8.96 7.36
C LYS A 398 -15.31 10.42 7.80
N GLU A 399 -15.90 11.30 7.01
CA GLU A 399 -16.04 12.72 7.29
C GLU A 399 -17.03 13.06 8.41
N VAL A 400 -16.82 14.23 9.03
CA VAL A 400 -17.86 15.00 9.71
C VAL A 400 -18.62 15.79 8.64
N PRO A 401 -19.89 15.44 8.28
CA PRO A 401 -20.53 16.01 7.09
C PRO A 401 -20.90 17.50 7.18
N LEU A 402 -20.81 18.09 8.37
CA LEU A 402 -20.97 19.54 8.58
C LEU A 402 -19.71 20.34 8.22
N ALA A 403 -18.55 19.67 8.13
CA ALA A 403 -17.25 20.30 7.93
C ALA A 403 -16.58 19.96 6.59
N LEU A 404 -16.98 18.87 5.93
CA LEU A 404 -16.39 18.40 4.66
C LEU A 404 -17.48 17.80 3.75
N LYS A 405 -17.45 18.16 2.45
CA LYS A 405 -18.49 17.74 1.48
C LYS A 405 -18.23 16.39 0.79
N ILE A 406 -17.09 15.74 1.05
CA ILE A 406 -16.59 14.54 0.33
C ILE A 406 -17.55 13.33 0.29
N ASN A 407 -18.53 13.27 1.21
CA ASN A 407 -19.64 12.33 1.20
C ASN A 407 -19.23 10.86 0.99
N SER A 408 -18.31 10.32 1.80
CA SER A 408 -17.93 8.90 1.69
C SER A 408 -19.10 7.93 1.94
N VAL A 409 -20.24 8.41 2.48
CA VAL A 409 -21.53 7.71 2.51
C VAL A 409 -22.04 7.35 1.11
N TYR A 410 -21.88 8.25 0.14
CA TYR A 410 -22.21 8.01 -1.27
C TYR A 410 -21.28 6.95 -1.85
N SER A 411 -19.95 7.15 -1.76
CA SER A 411 -18.96 6.24 -2.32
C SER A 411 -19.12 4.81 -1.78
N LYS A 412 -19.34 4.64 -0.46
CA LYS A 412 -19.65 3.31 0.12
C LYS A 412 -20.93 2.70 -0.45
N ARG A 413 -22.01 3.47 -0.65
CA ARG A 413 -23.26 2.94 -1.21
C ARG A 413 -23.10 2.50 -2.66
N ARG A 414 -22.39 3.30 -3.47
CA ARG A 414 -22.11 2.98 -4.88
C ARG A 414 -21.23 1.74 -5.02
N LEU A 415 -20.11 1.69 -4.29
CA LEU A 415 -19.13 0.60 -4.34
C LEU A 415 -19.65 -0.72 -3.75
N LEU A 416 -20.53 -0.69 -2.74
CA LEU A 416 -21.24 -1.91 -2.31
C LEU A 416 -22.33 -2.37 -3.29
N GLY A 417 -22.74 -1.52 -4.24
CA GLY A 417 -23.78 -1.80 -5.21
C GLY A 417 -23.30 -2.49 -6.49
N ILE A 418 -21.99 -2.55 -6.76
CA ILE A 418 -21.44 -3.11 -8.00
C ILE A 418 -21.20 -4.63 -7.95
N HIS A 419 -20.64 -5.17 -6.87
CA HIS A 419 -20.43 -6.63 -6.74
C HIS A 419 -20.24 -7.06 -5.29
N GLU A 420 -20.62 -8.30 -4.94
CA GLU A 420 -20.52 -8.80 -3.56
C GLU A 420 -19.07 -8.94 -3.05
N ASN A 421 -18.09 -9.11 -3.96
CA ASN A 421 -16.66 -9.17 -3.63
C ASN A 421 -16.08 -7.79 -3.22
N VAL A 422 -16.83 -6.70 -3.38
CA VAL A 422 -16.41 -5.35 -2.96
C VAL A 422 -16.88 -5.08 -1.53
N LYS A 423 -15.93 -4.86 -0.61
CA LYS A 423 -16.18 -4.62 0.81
C LYS A 423 -15.67 -3.23 1.19
N VAL A 424 -16.55 -2.37 1.68
CA VAL A 424 -16.20 -0.97 2.03
C VAL A 424 -16.39 -0.68 3.52
N LEU A 425 -15.32 -0.27 4.19
CA LEU A 425 -15.33 0.33 5.52
C LEU A 425 -15.14 1.85 5.43
N ARG A 426 -15.62 2.56 6.45
CA ARG A 426 -15.39 4.00 6.64
C ARG A 426 -15.11 4.28 8.11
N TYR A 427 -14.02 4.94 8.47
CA TYR A 427 -13.60 5.13 9.87
C TYR A 427 -12.90 6.51 10.02
N PRO A 428 -12.91 7.19 11.18
CA PRO A 428 -13.48 6.81 12.50
C PRO A 428 -15.02 6.95 12.57
N ASP A 429 -15.61 6.50 13.68
CA ASP A 429 -16.95 6.94 14.09
C ASP A 429 -16.84 7.96 15.23
N HIS A 430 -16.96 9.25 14.89
CA HIS A 430 -16.65 10.36 15.80
C HIS A 430 -17.37 10.27 17.16
N LEU A 431 -18.65 9.90 17.17
CA LEU A 431 -19.47 9.80 18.39
C LEU A 431 -19.02 8.70 19.37
N SER A 432 -18.45 7.59 18.89
CA SER A 432 -17.97 6.49 19.73
C SER A 432 -16.47 6.55 20.02
N THR A 433 -15.71 7.28 19.20
CA THR A 433 -14.24 7.42 19.32
C THR A 433 -13.79 8.72 19.98
N GLY A 434 -14.62 9.77 19.95
CA GLY A 434 -14.24 11.13 20.34
C GLY A 434 -13.34 11.85 19.32
N ILE A 435 -13.04 11.23 18.17
CA ILE A 435 -12.14 11.79 17.15
C ILE A 435 -12.95 12.60 16.14
N TYR A 436 -12.95 13.93 16.28
CA TYR A 436 -13.68 14.88 15.41
C TYR A 436 -12.78 15.67 14.44
N TYR A 437 -11.49 15.84 14.76
CA TYR A 437 -10.59 16.74 14.02
C TYR A 437 -9.59 16.02 13.11
N TRP A 438 -9.32 14.75 13.38
CA TRP A 438 -8.29 13.97 12.70
C TRP A 438 -8.86 13.05 11.63
N SER A 439 -8.11 12.83 10.55
CA SER A 439 -8.54 12.06 9.39
C SER A 439 -7.67 10.84 9.09
N HIS A 440 -8.11 10.05 8.12
CA HIS A 440 -7.26 9.09 7.43
C HIS A 440 -6.85 9.70 6.10
N HIS A 441 -5.58 10.01 5.96
CA HIS A 441 -5.09 10.84 4.87
C HIS A 441 -4.16 10.06 3.92
N GLU A 442 -3.75 8.85 4.31
CA GLU A 442 -2.93 7.98 3.49
C GLU A 442 -3.68 7.44 2.25
N LYS A 443 -3.08 7.63 1.06
CA LYS A 443 -3.58 7.11 -0.20
C LYS A 443 -2.79 5.87 -0.59
N ILE A 444 -3.47 4.75 -0.78
CA ILE A 444 -2.85 3.45 -1.06
C ILE A 444 -3.71 2.71 -2.09
N VAL A 445 -3.08 2.20 -3.15
CA VAL A 445 -3.67 1.14 -3.98
C VAL A 445 -2.69 -0.03 -4.03
N THR A 446 -3.08 -1.20 -3.52
CA THR A 446 -2.25 -2.42 -3.60
C THR A 446 -2.99 -3.49 -4.38
N VAL A 447 -2.31 -4.11 -5.35
CA VAL A 447 -2.85 -5.18 -6.20
C VAL A 447 -2.05 -6.46 -5.98
N ASP A 448 -2.75 -7.54 -5.63
CA ASP A 448 -2.23 -8.90 -5.37
C ASP A 448 -1.08 -9.02 -4.34
N ASN A 449 -0.75 -7.93 -3.66
CA ASN A 449 0.51 -7.72 -2.93
C ASN A 449 1.76 -7.77 -3.82
N GLU A 450 1.60 -7.80 -5.15
CA GLU A 450 2.70 -7.73 -6.14
C GLU A 450 3.17 -6.28 -6.35
N ILE A 451 2.24 -5.31 -6.29
CA ILE A 451 2.50 -3.87 -6.48
C ILE A 451 1.67 -3.00 -5.52
N SER A 452 2.28 -1.97 -4.93
CA SER A 452 1.62 -0.91 -4.14
C SER A 452 1.93 0.48 -4.68
N PHE A 453 0.90 1.30 -4.89
CA PHE A 453 1.00 2.73 -5.18
C PHE A 453 0.73 3.53 -3.89
N ILE A 454 1.60 4.51 -3.58
CA ILE A 454 1.42 5.49 -2.49
C ILE A 454 1.90 6.89 -2.91
N GLY A 455 1.39 7.94 -2.29
CA GLY A 455 1.80 9.33 -2.54
C GLY A 455 0.72 10.33 -2.15
N GLY A 456 0.62 11.45 -2.87
CA GLY A 456 -0.37 12.50 -2.63
C GLY A 456 -1.72 12.32 -3.34
N LEU A 457 -1.80 11.50 -4.39
CA LEU A 457 -3.02 11.35 -5.19
C LEU A 457 -4.06 10.42 -4.53
N ASP A 458 -5.23 10.97 -4.22
CA ASP A 458 -6.47 10.23 -3.93
C ASP A 458 -7.17 9.81 -5.24
N LEU A 459 -7.93 8.70 -5.23
CA LEU A 459 -8.81 8.27 -6.33
C LEU A 459 -10.12 9.08 -6.38
N CYS A 460 -10.02 10.41 -6.46
CA CYS A 460 -11.18 11.31 -6.55
C CYS A 460 -11.04 12.45 -7.58
N PHE A 461 -12.11 13.22 -7.72
CA PHE A 461 -12.21 14.28 -8.71
C PHE A 461 -11.17 15.41 -8.53
N GLY A 462 -10.76 15.97 -9.67
CA GLY A 462 -9.79 17.06 -9.79
C GLY A 462 -8.33 16.66 -9.71
N ARG A 463 -8.02 15.39 -9.40
CA ARG A 463 -6.64 14.86 -9.32
C ARG A 463 -6.05 14.46 -10.67
N TYR A 464 -6.89 14.23 -11.69
CA TYR A 464 -6.38 13.97 -13.03
C TYR A 464 -5.82 15.27 -13.59
N ASP A 465 -4.54 15.28 -13.95
CA ASP A 465 -3.89 16.40 -14.63
C ASP A 465 -2.65 15.92 -15.39
N ASN A 466 -2.04 16.80 -16.16
CA ASN A 466 -0.71 16.59 -16.74
C ASN A 466 0.14 17.86 -16.78
N PHE A 467 1.39 17.73 -17.21
CA PHE A 467 2.42 18.78 -17.27
C PHE A 467 2.01 20.07 -18.03
N GLU A 468 0.98 20.02 -18.88
CA GLU A 468 0.43 21.22 -19.54
C GLU A 468 -0.40 22.08 -18.58
N HIS A 469 -0.93 21.49 -17.51
CA HIS A 469 -1.77 22.10 -16.48
C HIS A 469 -2.93 22.92 -17.06
N LYS A 470 -3.62 22.38 -18.08
CA LYS A 470 -4.69 23.10 -18.81
C LYS A 470 -5.83 23.52 -17.89
N ILE A 471 -6.23 24.77 -18.04
CA ILE A 471 -7.22 25.46 -17.18
C ILE A 471 -8.67 25.45 -17.71
N GLY A 472 -8.87 25.09 -18.98
CA GLY A 472 -10.15 25.10 -19.68
C GLY A 472 -10.33 23.83 -20.52
N ASP A 473 -11.59 23.41 -20.69
CA ASP A 473 -11.98 22.14 -21.33
C ASP A 473 -13.41 22.29 -21.89
N VAL A 474 -13.52 23.11 -22.95
CA VAL A 474 -14.77 23.47 -23.64
C VAL A 474 -14.64 23.15 -25.13
N PRO A 475 -15.45 22.23 -25.69
CA PRO A 475 -16.39 21.33 -25.00
C PRO A 475 -15.66 20.31 -24.10
N PRO A 476 -16.36 19.66 -23.14
CA PRO A 476 -15.76 18.70 -22.23
C PRO A 476 -15.09 17.53 -22.95
N PHE A 477 -13.78 17.34 -22.75
CA PHE A 477 -13.00 16.30 -23.43
C PHE A 477 -12.01 15.59 -22.49
N VAL A 478 -11.32 16.35 -21.63
CA VAL A 478 -10.39 15.80 -20.64
C VAL A 478 -11.09 15.55 -19.31
N TRP A 479 -11.84 16.51 -18.76
CA TRP A 479 -12.43 16.41 -17.41
C TRP A 479 -13.96 16.35 -17.48
N PRO A 480 -14.61 15.20 -17.25
CA PRO A 480 -16.07 15.11 -17.28
C PRO A 480 -16.72 15.63 -15.99
N GLY A 481 -17.77 16.44 -16.13
CA GLY A 481 -18.64 16.83 -15.01
C GLY A 481 -17.88 17.42 -13.82
N LYS A 482 -18.06 16.81 -12.66
CA LYS A 482 -17.42 17.24 -11.38
C LYS A 482 -15.91 17.07 -11.33
N ASP A 483 -15.31 16.40 -12.30
CA ASP A 483 -13.86 16.34 -12.45
C ASP A 483 -13.27 17.64 -13.00
N TYR A 484 -14.09 18.50 -13.62
CA TYR A 484 -13.74 19.89 -13.90
C TYR A 484 -13.84 20.69 -12.59
N TYR A 485 -12.79 20.57 -11.78
CA TYR A 485 -12.80 20.86 -10.35
C TYR A 485 -12.06 22.15 -10.03
N ASN A 486 -12.66 23.01 -9.20
CA ASN A 486 -12.00 24.14 -8.56
C ASN A 486 -12.62 24.34 -7.15
N PRO A 487 -12.00 23.80 -6.08
CA PRO A 487 -12.57 23.80 -4.74
C PRO A 487 -12.61 25.19 -4.10
N ARG A 488 -11.89 26.16 -4.68
CA ARG A 488 -11.93 27.55 -4.23
C ARG A 488 -13.28 28.18 -4.61
N GLU A 489 -13.73 27.98 -5.86
CA GLU A 489 -15.06 28.39 -6.33
C GLU A 489 -16.18 27.55 -5.72
N SER A 490 -16.24 26.25 -6.04
CA SER A 490 -17.28 25.33 -5.54
C SER A 490 -16.74 23.91 -5.33
N GLU A 491 -17.02 23.36 -4.15
CA GLU A 491 -16.91 21.92 -3.91
C GLU A 491 -18.25 21.24 -4.23
N PRO A 492 -18.25 20.05 -4.87
CA PRO A 492 -19.46 19.29 -5.17
C PRO A 492 -20.45 19.16 -4.01
N ASN A 493 -21.64 19.75 -4.18
CA ASN A 493 -22.70 19.76 -3.16
C ASN A 493 -23.76 18.66 -3.36
N SER A 494 -24.00 18.24 -4.61
CA SER A 494 -24.85 17.09 -4.96
C SER A 494 -24.01 15.91 -5.47
N TRP A 495 -24.59 14.72 -5.44
CA TRP A 495 -23.97 13.46 -5.88
C TRP A 495 -24.92 12.62 -6.74
N GLU A 496 -26.04 13.20 -7.18
CA GLU A 496 -27.10 12.49 -7.93
C GLU A 496 -26.73 12.28 -9.41
N ASP A 497 -26.10 13.28 -10.01
CA ASP A 497 -25.46 13.25 -11.33
C ASP A 497 -24.00 13.69 -11.15
N THR A 498 -23.04 12.87 -11.58
CA THR A 498 -21.60 13.16 -11.53
C THR A 498 -21.03 13.72 -12.83
N MET A 499 -21.73 13.53 -13.95
CA MET A 499 -21.36 13.99 -15.29
C MET A 499 -21.83 15.43 -15.56
N LYS A 500 -22.80 15.92 -14.79
CA LYS A 500 -23.13 17.34 -14.72
C LYS A 500 -22.01 18.14 -14.05
N ASP A 501 -21.59 19.22 -14.71
CA ASP A 501 -20.63 20.19 -14.18
C ASP A 501 -21.14 20.89 -12.90
N GLU A 502 -20.23 21.12 -11.97
CA GLU A 502 -20.43 21.97 -10.78
C GLU A 502 -20.10 23.45 -11.08
N LEU A 503 -19.36 23.72 -12.16
CA LEU A 503 -18.85 25.03 -12.55
C LEU A 503 -19.16 25.33 -14.03
N ASP A 504 -19.53 26.58 -14.31
CA ASP A 504 -19.72 27.07 -15.68
C ASP A 504 -18.36 27.25 -16.38
N ARG A 505 -18.02 26.33 -17.28
CA ARG A 505 -16.69 26.23 -17.91
C ARG A 505 -16.31 27.42 -18.79
N GLU A 506 -17.28 28.13 -19.37
CA GLU A 506 -17.02 29.32 -20.19
C GLU A 506 -16.64 30.54 -19.32
N ARG A 507 -16.83 30.44 -18.01
CA ARG A 507 -16.69 31.53 -17.03
C ARG A 507 -15.69 31.22 -15.91
N TYR A 508 -15.54 29.96 -15.52
CA TYR A 508 -14.67 29.52 -14.44
C TYR A 508 -13.64 28.52 -14.95
N PRO A 509 -12.34 28.74 -14.73
CA PRO A 509 -11.31 27.74 -14.97
C PRO A 509 -11.33 26.63 -13.91
N ARG A 510 -10.89 25.44 -14.30
CA ARG A 510 -10.50 24.40 -13.33
C ARG A 510 -9.21 24.82 -12.59
N MET A 511 -8.99 24.25 -11.41
CA MET A 511 -7.72 24.35 -10.70
C MET A 511 -6.79 23.23 -11.14
N PRO A 512 -5.61 23.53 -11.73
CA PRO A 512 -4.62 22.51 -12.01
C PRO A 512 -4.07 21.88 -10.74
N TRP A 513 -3.66 20.62 -10.81
CA TRP A 513 -3.32 19.78 -9.67
C TRP A 513 -1.99 19.07 -9.91
N HIS A 514 -0.93 19.57 -9.29
CA HIS A 514 0.41 19.01 -9.40
C HIS A 514 0.69 18.12 -8.18
N ASP A 515 1.12 16.88 -8.42
CA ASP A 515 1.29 15.87 -7.38
C ASP A 515 2.32 14.80 -7.77
N VAL A 516 2.77 14.01 -6.78
CA VAL A 516 3.77 12.94 -7.00
C VAL A 516 3.32 11.65 -6.32
N GLN A 517 3.36 10.55 -7.08
CA GLN A 517 3.04 9.19 -6.66
C GLN A 517 4.24 8.27 -6.88
N CYS A 518 4.32 7.17 -6.13
CA CYS A 518 5.34 6.13 -6.32
C CYS A 518 4.69 4.75 -6.32
N ALA A 519 5.11 3.89 -7.25
CA ALA A 519 4.85 2.44 -7.21
C ALA A 519 6.03 1.71 -6.58
N LEU A 520 5.71 0.65 -5.82
CA LEU A 520 6.61 -0.20 -5.06
C LEU A 520 6.35 -1.67 -5.42
N TRP A 521 7.42 -2.44 -5.61
CA TRP A 521 7.38 -3.90 -5.81
C TRP A 521 8.18 -4.62 -4.72
N GLY A 522 7.89 -5.90 -4.52
CA GLY A 522 8.65 -6.75 -3.58
C GLY A 522 8.42 -6.39 -2.11
N PRO A 523 9.41 -6.57 -1.21
CA PRO A 523 9.26 -6.38 0.23
C PRO A 523 8.63 -5.06 0.70
N PRO A 524 8.89 -3.88 0.08
CA PRO A 524 8.18 -2.64 0.39
C PRO A 524 6.66 -2.69 0.14
N CYS A 525 6.21 -3.37 -0.92
CA CYS A 525 4.79 -3.59 -1.20
C CYS A 525 4.14 -4.40 -0.06
N HIS A 526 4.81 -5.46 0.40
CA HIS A 526 4.34 -6.28 1.51
C HIS A 526 4.20 -5.50 2.83
N ASP A 527 5.06 -4.51 3.08
CA ASP A 527 4.96 -3.63 4.25
C ASP A 527 3.76 -2.66 4.17
N VAL A 528 3.46 -2.12 2.98
CA VAL A 528 2.24 -1.33 2.73
C VAL A 528 0.98 -2.19 2.89
N ALA A 529 0.99 -3.40 2.32
CA ALA A 529 -0.09 -4.37 2.47
C ALA A 529 -0.32 -4.77 3.95
N ARG A 530 0.76 -4.93 4.75
CA ARG A 530 0.68 -5.15 6.19
C ARG A 530 -0.02 -4.01 6.91
N HIS A 531 0.33 -2.76 6.59
CA HIS A 531 -0.30 -1.57 7.17
C HIS A 531 -1.80 -1.52 6.85
N PHE A 532 -2.21 -1.85 5.62
CA PHE A 532 -3.63 -1.99 5.26
C PHE A 532 -4.32 -3.07 6.11
N VAL A 533 -3.77 -4.27 6.19
CA VAL A 533 -4.33 -5.39 6.96
C VAL A 533 -4.46 -5.04 8.45
N GLN A 534 -3.52 -4.30 9.02
CA GLN A 534 -3.60 -3.78 10.39
C GLN A 534 -4.78 -2.80 10.56
N ARG A 535 -4.88 -1.77 9.70
CA ARG A 535 -5.93 -0.74 9.75
C ARG A 535 -7.32 -1.29 9.45
N TRP A 536 -7.47 -2.13 8.43
CA TRP A 536 -8.72 -2.82 8.09
C TRP A 536 -9.26 -3.61 9.28
N ASN A 537 -8.41 -4.46 9.87
CA ASN A 537 -8.80 -5.26 11.02
C ASN A 537 -9.13 -4.39 12.25
N TYR A 538 -8.40 -3.30 12.48
CA TYR A 538 -8.72 -2.35 13.55
C TYR A 538 -10.08 -1.66 13.31
N ALA A 539 -10.32 -1.13 12.11
CA ALA A 539 -11.57 -0.49 11.73
C ALA A 539 -12.77 -1.46 11.83
N LYS A 540 -12.65 -2.69 11.30
CA LYS A 540 -13.68 -3.73 11.43
C LYS A 540 -14.06 -3.94 12.89
N ARG A 541 -13.09 -4.18 13.78
CA ARG A 541 -13.41 -4.54 15.18
C ARG A 541 -14.01 -3.39 16.00
N ASN A 542 -13.77 -2.14 15.63
CA ASN A 542 -14.34 -0.97 16.30
C ASN A 542 -15.71 -0.53 15.76
N LYS A 543 -16.08 -0.95 14.54
CA LYS A 543 -17.29 -0.47 13.82
C LYS A 543 -18.23 -1.57 13.35
N ALA A 544 -17.67 -2.64 12.82
CA ALA A 544 -18.33 -3.69 12.05
C ALA A 544 -18.13 -5.08 12.71
N LEU A 545 -18.04 -5.11 14.05
CA LEU A 545 -17.66 -6.29 14.84
C LEU A 545 -18.52 -7.52 14.54
N ASN A 546 -19.83 -7.31 14.35
CA ASN A 546 -20.82 -8.36 14.08
C ASN A 546 -21.21 -8.45 12.59
N GLU A 547 -20.63 -7.62 11.72
CA GLU A 547 -20.99 -7.53 10.29
C GLU A 547 -20.26 -8.64 9.51
N GLN A 548 -20.86 -9.82 9.44
CA GLN A 548 -20.24 -11.03 8.87
C GLN A 548 -19.83 -10.91 7.39
N THR A 549 -20.45 -9.98 6.65
CA THR A 549 -20.15 -9.68 5.24
C THR A 549 -18.80 -8.99 5.05
N ILE A 550 -18.23 -8.39 6.10
CA ILE A 550 -16.91 -7.75 6.13
C ILE A 550 -15.95 -8.72 6.84
N PRO A 551 -14.98 -9.35 6.16
CA PRO A 551 -14.08 -10.32 6.79
C PRO A 551 -13.02 -9.65 7.67
N LEU A 552 -12.39 -10.42 8.56
CA LEU A 552 -11.06 -10.09 9.07
C LEU A 552 -10.04 -10.59 8.05
N LEU A 553 -8.97 -9.84 7.82
CA LEU A 553 -7.89 -10.20 6.90
C LEU A 553 -6.73 -10.86 7.67
N MET A 554 -6.13 -11.89 7.08
CA MET A 554 -4.93 -12.54 7.61
C MET A 554 -3.70 -12.01 6.86
N PRO A 555 -2.61 -11.60 7.56
CA PRO A 555 -1.37 -11.23 6.88
C PRO A 555 -0.78 -12.43 6.14
N GLN A 556 -0.52 -12.31 4.84
CA GLN A 556 0.17 -13.36 4.07
C GLN A 556 1.64 -13.47 4.50
N GLN A 557 2.29 -14.60 4.22
CA GLN A 557 3.62 -14.95 4.74
C GLN A 557 4.68 -13.87 4.52
N HIS A 558 4.68 -13.23 3.35
CA HIS A 558 5.60 -12.17 2.98
C HIS A 558 5.41 -10.86 3.79
N MET A 559 4.26 -10.73 4.47
CA MET A 559 3.95 -9.64 5.41
C MET A 559 4.41 -9.93 6.85
N VAL A 560 4.86 -11.17 7.16
CA VAL A 560 5.16 -11.63 8.53
C VAL A 560 6.46 -12.41 8.70
N ILE A 561 7.13 -12.77 7.61
CA ILE A 561 8.44 -13.43 7.59
C ILE A 561 9.38 -12.59 6.71
N PRO A 562 10.60 -12.22 7.15
CA PRO A 562 11.55 -11.55 6.25
C PRO A 562 11.78 -12.38 4.99
N HIS A 563 11.87 -11.73 3.83
CA HIS A 563 11.85 -12.38 2.51
C HIS A 563 12.84 -13.56 2.41
N TYR A 564 14.07 -13.41 2.92
CA TYR A 564 15.13 -14.42 2.88
C TYR A 564 14.88 -15.65 3.78
N MET A 565 13.89 -15.59 4.70
CA MET A 565 13.42 -16.75 5.46
C MET A 565 12.22 -17.45 4.80
N GLY A 566 11.46 -16.74 3.96
CA GLY A 566 10.40 -17.35 3.13
C GLY A 566 10.97 -18.17 1.98
N SER A 567 12.00 -17.67 1.31
CA SER A 567 12.61 -18.30 0.11
C SER A 567 13.60 -19.43 0.40
N ARG A 568 13.46 -20.14 1.52
CA ARG A 568 14.38 -21.24 1.90
C ARG A 568 14.05 -22.55 1.18
N GLU A 569 14.49 -22.65 -0.07
CA GLU A 569 15.05 -23.93 -0.52
C GLU A 569 16.30 -24.27 0.33
N PRO A 570 16.56 -25.55 0.65
CA PRO A 570 17.64 -25.94 1.57
C PRO A 570 19.02 -25.85 0.89
N ASN A 571 19.57 -24.64 0.81
CA ASN A 571 20.90 -24.37 0.24
C ASN A 571 22.02 -25.10 1.03
N PRO A 572 22.66 -26.13 0.48
CA PRO A 572 23.43 -27.12 1.25
C PRO A 572 24.85 -26.68 1.64
N TYR A 573 25.18 -25.40 1.49
CA TYR A 573 26.56 -24.88 1.62
C TYR A 573 26.87 -24.07 2.88
N ILE A 574 25.90 -23.85 3.79
CA ILE A 574 26.11 -23.04 5.02
C ILE A 574 26.04 -23.90 6.29
N GLU A 575 26.79 -25.00 6.36
CA GLU A 575 26.96 -25.75 7.63
C GLU A 575 28.34 -26.44 7.80
N LYS A 576 29.43 -25.84 7.29
CA LYS A 576 30.81 -26.34 7.50
C LYS A 576 31.84 -25.27 7.85
N GLN A 577 31.59 -24.53 8.94
CA GLN A 577 32.66 -23.88 9.71
C GLN A 577 32.43 -24.03 11.22
N ASN A 578 32.66 -25.24 11.75
CA ASN A 578 33.33 -25.45 13.04
C ASN A 578 33.68 -26.95 13.25
N VAL A 579 34.61 -27.21 14.18
CA VAL A 579 35.20 -28.52 14.55
C VAL A 579 36.28 -29.06 13.58
N PHE A 580 37.54 -28.81 13.96
CA PHE A 580 38.69 -29.65 13.57
C PHE A 580 38.76 -30.88 14.50
N SER A 581 38.92 -32.10 13.97
CA SER A 581 39.67 -33.21 14.59
C SER A 581 39.84 -34.41 13.65
N GLN A 582 41.11 -34.67 13.28
CA GLN A 582 41.78 -35.94 12.94
C GLN A 582 40.99 -37.15 12.36
N ASP A 583 41.35 -37.49 11.12
CA ASP A 583 41.73 -38.81 10.59
C ASP A 583 41.00 -40.10 11.02
N ILE A 584 40.48 -40.84 10.03
CA ILE A 584 41.17 -42.01 9.43
C ILE A 584 40.46 -42.45 8.13
N THR A 585 41.24 -42.78 7.10
CA THR A 585 40.74 -43.27 5.79
C THR A 585 40.60 -44.79 5.74
N LYS A 586 39.52 -45.29 5.11
CA LYS A 586 39.44 -46.61 4.46
C LYS A 586 38.63 -46.51 3.14
N GLN A 587 38.78 -47.51 2.28
CA GLN A 587 38.59 -47.40 0.82
C GLN A 587 37.30 -48.05 0.29
N PHE A 588 36.86 -47.55 -0.87
CA PHE A 588 36.29 -48.19 -2.09
C PHE A 588 36.00 -49.72 -2.13
N PRO A 589 35.15 -50.24 -3.06
CA PRO A 589 34.67 -49.64 -4.33
C PRO A 589 33.11 -49.69 -4.48
N PHE A 590 32.45 -49.26 -5.56
CA PHE A 590 32.45 -49.80 -6.94
C PHE A 590 32.13 -48.76 -8.04
N SER A 591 32.49 -49.12 -9.28
CA SER A 591 32.26 -48.36 -10.52
C SER A 591 31.43 -49.22 -11.52
N PRO A 592 31.33 -48.95 -12.85
CA PRO A 592 30.03 -48.54 -13.39
C PRO A 592 29.53 -49.29 -14.65
N CYS A 593 28.39 -48.83 -15.20
CA CYS A 593 28.02 -48.87 -16.63
C CYS A 593 27.59 -50.21 -17.26
N GLN A 594 26.41 -50.25 -17.93
CA GLN A 594 26.26 -50.42 -19.40
C GLN A 594 24.81 -50.77 -19.86
N ASP A 595 24.28 -49.92 -20.75
CA ASP A 595 23.67 -50.20 -22.06
C ASP A 595 22.55 -51.27 -22.27
N ILE A 596 21.34 -50.77 -22.64
CA ILE A 596 20.63 -50.97 -23.95
C ILE A 596 20.45 -52.43 -24.46
N PRO A 597 19.20 -52.92 -24.74
CA PRO A 597 18.32 -52.29 -25.75
C PRO A 597 16.79 -52.28 -25.49
N LEU A 598 16.07 -51.49 -26.31
CA LEU A 598 14.61 -51.45 -26.45
C LEU A 598 14.18 -51.64 -27.93
N ILE A 599 13.19 -52.49 -28.17
CA ILE A 599 12.34 -52.72 -29.38
C ILE A 599 11.62 -54.06 -29.12
N SER A 600 10.31 -54.26 -29.26
CA SER A 600 9.14 -53.41 -29.55
C SER A 600 7.90 -54.00 -28.79
N SER A 601 6.70 -53.42 -28.74
CA SER A 601 5.76 -53.33 -29.89
C SER A 601 4.43 -52.63 -29.54
N LEU A 602 3.84 -51.98 -30.54
CA LEU A 602 2.39 -51.79 -30.79
C LEU A 602 1.55 -50.96 -29.78
N GLU A 603 1.46 -49.66 -30.06
CA GLU A 603 0.15 -48.99 -30.18
C GLU A 603 -0.27 -48.95 -31.67
N PRO A 604 -1.55 -48.73 -31.99
CA PRO A 604 -2.01 -48.21 -33.29
C PRO A 604 -2.23 -46.68 -33.26
N ASP A 605 -1.68 -45.97 -34.25
CA ASP A 605 -1.89 -44.54 -34.54
C ASP A 605 -3.38 -44.14 -34.72
N VAL A 606 -3.81 -42.87 -34.72
CA VAL A 606 -3.61 -41.82 -35.78
C VAL A 606 -4.25 -40.50 -35.29
N LEU A 607 -3.88 -39.25 -35.63
CA LEU A 607 -2.72 -38.42 -36.11
C LEU A 607 -3.30 -36.96 -36.09
N SER A 608 -2.64 -35.79 -36.21
CA SER A 608 -1.26 -35.23 -36.32
C SER A 608 -1.41 -33.70 -36.01
N LYS A 609 -0.43 -32.84 -35.67
CA LYS A 609 1.00 -32.63 -36.01
C LYS A 609 1.26 -32.06 -37.43
N ASN A 610 2.08 -31.03 -37.66
CA ASN A 610 2.80 -30.08 -36.78
C ASN A 610 3.20 -28.80 -37.57
N GLU A 611 4.15 -28.01 -37.04
CA GLU A 611 4.83 -26.87 -37.70
C GLU A 611 5.57 -27.25 -39.01
N GLY A 612 6.14 -26.29 -39.78
CA GLY A 612 7.05 -26.72 -40.86
C GLY A 612 7.71 -25.77 -41.89
N ASP A 613 7.58 -24.44 -41.85
CA ASP A 613 8.47 -23.47 -42.55
C ASP A 613 8.54 -23.44 -44.13
N ALA A 614 9.17 -22.37 -44.65
CA ALA A 614 9.82 -22.20 -45.96
C ALA A 614 9.05 -22.17 -47.32
N LYS A 615 8.65 -20.94 -47.70
CA LYS A 615 8.98 -20.26 -49.00
C LYS A 615 8.24 -20.57 -50.34
N VAL A 616 8.02 -19.46 -51.09
CA VAL A 616 7.78 -19.28 -52.57
C VAL A 616 6.33 -19.40 -53.12
N ASN A 617 5.92 -18.27 -53.74
CA ASN A 617 4.95 -18.03 -54.83
C ASN A 617 3.99 -19.16 -55.31
N GLY A 618 2.67 -18.89 -55.31
CA GLY A 618 1.68 -19.71 -56.03
C GLY A 618 0.28 -19.06 -56.13
N LEU A 619 -0.04 -18.44 -57.26
CA LEU A 619 -1.31 -17.74 -57.55
C LEU A 619 -2.42 -18.70 -58.05
N ILE A 620 -3.70 -18.27 -57.98
CA ILE A 620 -4.88 -18.70 -58.80
C ILE A 620 -5.93 -19.66 -58.16
N ARG A 621 -7.02 -19.03 -57.65
CA ARG A 621 -8.48 -19.24 -57.90
C ARG A 621 -9.25 -20.58 -57.74
N THR A 622 -10.54 -20.38 -57.40
CA THR A 622 -11.77 -21.15 -57.76
C THR A 622 -11.98 -22.54 -57.11
N GLY A 623 -13.20 -22.95 -56.74
CA GLY A 623 -14.53 -22.28 -56.77
C GLY A 623 -15.54 -23.04 -55.87
N LEU A 624 -16.54 -22.37 -55.27
CA LEU A 624 -17.92 -22.13 -55.77
C LEU A 624 -18.97 -23.20 -55.38
N SER A 625 -20.24 -22.78 -55.31
CA SER A 625 -21.48 -23.50 -54.90
C SER A 625 -21.73 -23.52 -53.38
N GLU A 626 -22.56 -22.66 -52.75
CA GLU A 626 -23.98 -22.28 -52.92
C GLU A 626 -24.96 -23.17 -52.11
N GLN A 627 -25.55 -22.65 -51.01
CA GLN A 627 -26.92 -22.08 -50.92
C GLN A 627 -28.04 -23.14 -50.63
N PRO A 628 -29.29 -22.77 -50.27
CA PRO A 628 -29.82 -21.57 -49.57
C PRO A 628 -30.58 -22.01 -48.26
N THR A 629 -31.54 -21.33 -47.58
CA THR A 629 -32.53 -20.29 -47.96
C THR A 629 -33.25 -19.65 -46.74
N ARG A 630 -33.51 -18.33 -46.79
CA ARG A 630 -34.68 -17.59 -46.21
C ARG A 630 -34.91 -17.62 -44.67
N SER A 631 -35.60 -16.67 -44.02
CA SER A 631 -36.17 -15.32 -44.34
C SER A 631 -36.72 -14.71 -43.02
N SER A 632 -36.91 -13.40 -42.79
CA SER A 632 -36.73 -12.13 -43.54
C SER A 632 -36.30 -11.03 -42.51
N GLN A 633 -36.39 -9.69 -42.64
CA GLN A 633 -37.02 -8.75 -43.59
C GLN A 633 -36.31 -7.36 -43.55
N CYS A 634 -36.80 -6.37 -44.33
CA CYS A 634 -36.29 -5.00 -44.39
C CYS A 634 -37.44 -3.97 -44.58
N GLN A 635 -37.07 -2.68 -44.66
CA GLN A 635 -37.63 -1.54 -45.46
C GLN A 635 -37.77 -0.25 -44.63
N ASN A 636 -37.63 0.99 -45.15
CA ASN A 636 -37.09 1.57 -46.40
C ASN A 636 -36.86 3.10 -46.17
N ASN A 637 -36.35 4.00 -47.03
CA ASN A 637 -36.39 4.26 -48.50
C ASN A 637 -35.28 5.36 -48.80
N SER A 638 -34.91 5.88 -49.99
CA SER A 638 -35.01 5.55 -51.44
C SER A 638 -34.22 6.60 -52.29
N PHE A 639 -34.39 6.60 -53.61
CA PHE A 639 -34.07 7.66 -54.61
C PHE A 639 -32.68 7.77 -55.31
N GLN A 640 -32.49 6.88 -56.30
CA GLN A 640 -32.34 7.16 -57.75
C GLN A 640 -31.13 7.94 -58.37
N ASN A 641 -30.40 7.21 -59.24
CA ASN A 641 -30.03 7.48 -60.65
C ASN A 641 -29.23 8.75 -61.08
N ALA A 642 -28.05 8.56 -61.75
CA ALA A 642 -27.88 8.70 -63.23
C ALA A 642 -26.43 8.90 -63.78
N ASN A 643 -25.89 7.87 -64.47
CA ASN A 643 -25.15 7.84 -65.75
C ASN A 643 -24.14 8.91 -66.30
N VAL A 644 -23.01 8.36 -66.81
CA VAL A 644 -22.28 8.65 -68.11
C VAL A 644 -21.08 9.62 -68.18
N GLY A 645 -19.97 9.13 -68.79
CA GLY A 645 -18.88 9.90 -69.43
C GLY A 645 -17.43 9.58 -68.98
N GLN A 646 -16.37 9.57 -69.81
CA GLN A 646 -15.98 8.65 -70.93
C GLN A 646 -14.49 8.91 -71.33
N SER A 647 -13.69 7.88 -71.70
CA SER A 647 -12.38 7.96 -72.44
C SER A 647 -11.13 8.59 -71.75
N VAL A 648 -9.84 8.34 -72.14
CA VAL A 648 -9.13 7.14 -72.70
C VAL A 648 -7.57 7.36 -72.76
N LYS A 649 -6.73 6.32 -72.55
CA LYS A 649 -5.30 6.12 -73.02
C LYS A 649 -4.15 7.04 -72.52
N ASP A 650 -2.83 6.77 -72.65
CA ASP A 650 -1.98 5.53 -72.88
C ASP A 650 -0.45 5.78 -72.58
N VAL A 651 0.33 4.71 -72.31
CA VAL A 651 1.73 4.39 -72.78
C VAL A 651 3.04 5.13 -72.34
N GLN A 652 3.90 4.38 -71.62
CA GLN A 652 5.38 4.11 -71.72
C GLN A 652 6.56 5.14 -71.60
N LYS A 653 7.50 4.79 -70.68
CA LYS A 653 9.01 4.64 -70.72
C LYS A 653 10.00 5.74 -71.21
N LYS A 654 11.24 5.59 -70.67
CA LYS A 654 12.59 6.15 -71.05
C LYS A 654 12.97 7.55 -70.48
N GLU A 655 14.24 7.97 -70.38
CA GLU A 655 15.56 7.36 -70.02
C GLU A 655 16.67 8.45 -70.16
N PHE A 656 17.69 8.50 -69.28
CA PHE A 656 18.96 9.30 -69.39
C PHE A 656 18.83 10.86 -69.41
N VAL A 657 19.87 11.70 -69.20
CA VAL A 657 21.00 11.78 -68.22
C VAL A 657 21.70 13.18 -68.37
N ASP A 658 22.86 13.44 -67.73
CA ASP A 658 23.80 14.59 -67.89
C ASP A 658 23.47 15.95 -67.20
N ASP A 659 24.43 16.73 -66.64
CA ASP A 659 25.78 16.43 -66.10
C ASP A 659 26.35 17.58 -65.20
N LEU A 660 27.46 17.34 -64.46
CA LEU A 660 28.59 18.23 -64.00
C LEU A 660 28.38 19.74 -63.61
N SER A 661 29.12 20.42 -62.70
CA SER A 661 30.46 20.22 -62.07
C SER A 661 30.73 21.09 -60.80
N TYR A 662 31.93 20.92 -60.19
CA TYR A 662 32.49 21.53 -58.95
C TYR A 662 33.39 22.79 -59.21
N PRO A 663 33.82 23.66 -58.24
CA PRO A 663 34.91 23.35 -57.28
C PRO A 663 34.98 24.09 -55.91
N LYS A 664 36.06 23.78 -55.15
CA LYS A 664 36.38 24.18 -53.75
C LYS A 664 37.12 25.52 -53.61
N ALA A 665 37.18 26.04 -52.38
CA ALA A 665 38.30 26.86 -51.87
C ALA A 665 38.65 26.49 -50.41
N ARG A 666 39.93 26.62 -50.02
CA ARG A 666 40.48 26.41 -48.65
C ARG A 666 41.02 27.72 -48.09
N LYS A 667 41.01 27.88 -46.76
CA LYS A 667 42.10 28.50 -45.98
C LYS A 667 42.27 27.76 -44.65
N GLU A 668 43.51 27.65 -44.19
CA GLU A 668 43.94 26.98 -42.95
C GLU A 668 44.68 28.00 -42.06
N GLN A 669 44.55 27.88 -40.74
CA GLN A 669 45.54 28.40 -39.78
C GLN A 669 45.39 27.68 -38.42
N ASN A 670 46.47 27.04 -37.96
CA ASN A 670 46.59 26.38 -36.65
C ASN A 670 47.09 27.41 -35.60
N PHE A 671 47.15 27.21 -34.28
CA PHE A 671 47.02 26.06 -33.34
C PHE A 671 46.21 26.56 -32.10
N ASN A 672 45.69 25.77 -31.14
CA ASN A 672 46.35 24.76 -30.29
C ASN A 672 45.32 23.86 -29.56
N LEU A 673 45.78 22.72 -29.01
CA LEU A 673 44.95 21.77 -28.25
C LEU A 673 44.71 22.20 -26.79
N ILE A 674 43.50 21.97 -26.28
CA ILE A 674 43.28 21.37 -24.96
C ILE A 674 42.27 20.22 -25.16
N ASN A 675 42.58 19.03 -24.67
CA ASN A 675 41.73 17.85 -24.86
C ASN A 675 40.50 17.88 -23.95
N GLN A 676 39.31 17.74 -24.52
CA GLN A 676 38.13 17.23 -23.82
C GLN A 676 37.99 15.72 -24.13
N PRO A 677 37.58 14.87 -23.16
CA PRO A 677 37.20 13.49 -23.46
C PRO A 677 35.91 13.44 -24.29
N PRO A 678 35.68 12.38 -25.08
CA PRO A 678 34.53 12.30 -25.97
C PRO A 678 33.20 12.23 -25.21
N ILE A 679 32.17 12.88 -25.76
CA ILE A 679 30.82 12.88 -25.20
C ILE A 679 30.11 11.58 -25.60
N GLN A 680 30.28 10.54 -24.78
CA GLN A 680 29.36 9.40 -24.72
C GLN A 680 28.60 9.49 -23.39
N ASN A 681 27.26 9.56 -23.45
CA ASN A 681 26.26 9.27 -22.39
C ASN A 681 24.88 9.94 -22.63
N VAL A 682 24.70 10.75 -23.69
CA VAL A 682 23.37 11.32 -24.01
C VAL A 682 22.37 10.22 -24.44
N GLU A 683 22.84 9.26 -25.23
CA GLU A 683 22.02 8.14 -25.75
C GLU A 683 21.38 7.27 -24.64
N TRP A 684 21.95 7.22 -23.43
CA TRP A 684 21.43 6.38 -22.33
C TRP A 684 20.03 6.82 -21.87
N TRP A 685 19.68 8.09 -22.02
CA TRP A 685 18.34 8.59 -21.70
C TRP A 685 17.29 8.19 -22.76
N GLU A 686 17.73 8.01 -24.00
CA GLU A 686 16.88 7.65 -25.16
C GLU A 686 16.81 6.13 -25.39
N THR A 687 17.75 5.36 -24.83
CA THR A 687 17.85 3.89 -24.97
C THR A 687 17.43 3.15 -23.71
N GLN A 688 16.24 3.47 -23.16
CA GLN A 688 15.62 2.60 -22.16
C GLN A 688 15.23 1.24 -22.76
N GLU A 689 15.28 0.20 -21.93
CA GLU A 689 15.08 -1.19 -22.35
C GLU A 689 13.65 -1.45 -22.82
N ARG A 690 13.49 -1.97 -24.05
CA ARG A 690 12.22 -2.51 -24.56
C ARG A 690 11.88 -3.85 -23.90
N GLY A 691 11.60 -3.81 -22.60
CA GLY A 691 11.56 -4.94 -21.67
C GLY A 691 10.18 -5.34 -21.13
N ARG A 692 9.17 -5.45 -22.01
CA ARG A 692 7.77 -5.87 -21.75
C ARG A 692 6.88 -4.88 -20.96
N GLN A 693 5.69 -4.63 -21.52
CA GLN A 693 4.50 -4.03 -20.90
C GLN A 693 4.62 -2.58 -20.35
N LEU A 694 4.85 -1.62 -21.25
CA LEU A 694 3.74 -0.73 -21.68
C LEU A 694 4.06 -0.18 -23.08
N GLU A 695 3.10 -0.18 -24.00
CA GLU A 695 3.29 0.35 -25.36
C GLU A 695 2.70 1.76 -25.51
N SER A 696 3.44 2.76 -25.06
CA SER A 696 3.30 4.14 -25.50
C SER A 696 4.67 4.81 -25.64
N THR A 697 4.83 5.66 -26.65
CA THR A 697 6.06 6.44 -26.88
C THR A 697 6.01 7.70 -26.00
N ASP A 698 6.44 7.58 -24.74
CA ASP A 698 6.26 8.69 -23.80
C ASP A 698 7.26 9.83 -23.99
N GLU A 699 6.86 10.85 -24.74
CA GLU A 699 7.54 12.15 -24.75
C GLU A 699 7.26 13.00 -23.49
N SER A 700 6.25 12.65 -22.68
CA SER A 700 5.76 13.48 -21.56
C SER A 700 6.65 13.44 -20.31
N ARG A 701 7.43 12.37 -20.09
CA ARG A 701 8.38 12.19 -18.96
C ARG A 701 7.72 12.17 -17.58
N GLN A 702 6.41 11.99 -17.53
CA GLN A 702 5.66 11.88 -16.28
C GLN A 702 5.89 10.53 -15.58
N VAL A 703 6.57 9.58 -16.21
CA VAL A 703 6.91 8.26 -15.66
C VAL A 703 8.43 8.13 -15.48
N GLY A 704 8.86 7.69 -14.30
CA GLY A 704 10.26 7.43 -14.00
C GLY A 704 10.77 6.06 -14.45
N PRO A 705 12.10 5.85 -14.48
CA PRO A 705 12.67 4.52 -14.65
C PRO A 705 12.35 3.64 -13.44
N ARG A 706 11.93 2.38 -13.68
CA ARG A 706 11.91 1.37 -12.61
C ARG A 706 13.36 1.06 -12.21
N THR A 707 13.66 1.14 -10.93
CA THR A 707 15.03 1.03 -10.38
C THR A 707 15.03 0.22 -9.10
N SER A 708 16.13 -0.48 -8.82
CA SER A 708 16.29 -1.08 -7.48
C SER A 708 16.91 -0.06 -6.54
N CYS A 709 16.19 0.25 -5.46
CA CYS A 709 16.63 1.18 -4.43
C CYS A 709 16.61 0.51 -3.06
N ARG A 710 17.30 1.09 -2.09
CA ARG A 710 17.03 0.80 -0.68
C ARG A 710 15.77 1.56 -0.27
N CYS A 711 14.84 0.87 0.34
CA CYS A 711 13.46 1.34 0.47
C CYS A 711 12.96 1.10 1.89
N GLN A 712 12.41 2.10 2.58
CA GLN A 712 11.81 1.91 3.90
C GLN A 712 10.45 2.59 4.00
N VAL A 713 9.41 1.79 4.23
CA VAL A 713 8.07 2.32 4.52
C VAL A 713 8.08 3.03 5.87
N ILE A 714 7.46 4.20 5.92
CA ILE A 714 7.37 5.09 7.08
C ILE A 714 5.92 5.57 7.20
N ARG A 715 5.46 5.80 8.42
CA ARG A 715 4.05 6.16 8.69
C ARG A 715 3.90 7.08 9.90
N SER A 716 2.74 7.72 9.96
CA SER A 716 2.27 8.47 11.13
C SER A 716 1.03 7.76 11.65
N VAL A 717 1.09 7.07 12.79
CA VAL A 717 -0.07 6.33 13.32
C VAL A 717 -0.10 6.34 14.85
N GLY A 718 -1.28 6.07 15.42
CA GLY A 718 -1.44 5.98 16.86
C GLY A 718 -2.57 5.05 17.31
N PRO A 719 -2.82 5.01 18.64
CA PRO A 719 -3.82 4.12 19.24
C PRO A 719 -5.24 4.31 18.71
N TRP A 720 -5.57 5.49 18.14
CA TRP A 720 -6.89 5.74 17.54
C TRP A 720 -7.00 5.29 16.08
N SER A 721 -5.91 5.33 15.30
CA SER A 721 -5.95 5.22 13.83
C SER A 721 -5.51 3.85 13.29
N ALA A 722 -4.60 3.17 13.98
CA ALA A 722 -4.20 1.79 13.68
C ALA A 722 -4.23 0.85 14.90
N GLY A 723 -4.58 1.39 16.08
CA GLY A 723 -4.65 0.62 17.33
C GLY A 723 -3.29 0.28 17.93
N THR A 724 -2.23 1.00 17.56
CA THR A 724 -0.86 0.76 18.01
C THR A 724 -0.68 0.94 19.52
N SER A 725 0.43 0.42 20.05
CA SER A 725 0.76 0.48 21.49
C SER A 725 1.32 1.85 21.89
N GLN A 726 2.03 2.47 20.97
CA GLN A 726 2.64 3.79 21.05
C GLN A 726 2.36 4.56 19.75
N THR A 727 2.53 5.87 19.77
CA THR A 727 2.47 6.69 18.55
C THR A 727 3.72 6.48 17.73
N GLU A 728 3.55 6.19 16.44
CA GLU A 728 4.60 6.15 15.45
C GLU A 728 4.63 7.46 14.66
N GLU A 729 5.80 8.08 14.60
CA GLU A 729 6.10 9.36 13.94
C GLU A 729 7.32 9.19 13.00
N SER A 730 7.42 8.02 12.36
CA SER A 730 8.61 7.60 11.62
C SER A 730 8.87 8.48 10.38
N ILE A 731 7.81 9.09 9.82
CA ILE A 731 7.91 10.14 8.77
C ILE A 731 8.64 11.39 9.29
N HIS A 732 8.26 11.93 10.46
CA HIS A 732 8.90 13.14 11.02
C HIS A 732 10.38 12.90 11.33
N LYS A 733 10.70 11.73 11.89
CA LYS A 733 12.07 11.30 12.19
C LYS A 733 12.91 11.08 10.92
N ALA A 734 12.31 10.61 9.84
CA ALA A 734 12.96 10.55 8.53
C ALA A 734 13.26 11.96 8.00
N TYR A 735 12.27 12.86 7.90
CA TYR A 735 12.46 14.25 7.46
C TYR A 735 13.62 14.94 8.19
N VAL A 736 13.59 14.96 9.53
CA VAL A 736 14.64 15.59 10.35
C VAL A 736 16.01 14.96 10.08
N SER A 737 16.12 13.63 10.08
CA SER A 737 17.40 12.96 9.87
C SER A 737 18.00 13.19 8.49
N LEU A 738 17.19 13.33 7.44
CA LEU A 738 17.65 13.58 6.08
C LEU A 738 18.17 15.03 5.96
N ILE A 739 17.41 15.99 6.48
CA ILE A 739 17.79 17.41 6.52
C ILE A 739 19.10 17.62 7.30
N GLU A 740 19.30 16.93 8.42
CA GLU A 740 20.55 17.03 9.21
C GLU A 740 21.78 16.44 8.50
N LYS A 741 21.57 15.44 7.63
CA LYS A 741 22.62 14.71 6.89
C LYS A 741 23.02 15.36 5.57
N ALA A 742 22.09 15.99 4.87
CA ALA A 742 22.27 16.59 3.55
C ALA A 742 23.63 17.31 3.42
N GLU A 743 24.27 17.31 2.25
CA GLU A 743 25.59 17.90 2.03
C GLU A 743 25.53 19.15 1.14
N HIS A 744 24.67 19.15 0.12
CA HIS A 744 24.66 20.11 -0.99
C HIS A 744 23.29 20.76 -1.27
N PHE A 745 22.20 20.00 -1.34
CA PHE A 745 20.88 20.60 -1.55
C PHE A 745 19.72 19.81 -0.97
N ILE A 746 18.63 20.53 -0.73
CA ILE A 746 17.31 19.98 -0.39
C ILE A 746 16.28 20.64 -1.29
N TYR A 747 15.49 19.84 -2.01
CA TYR A 747 14.34 20.28 -2.79
C TYR A 747 13.07 19.73 -2.13
N ILE A 748 12.08 20.59 -1.87
CA ILE A 748 10.82 20.23 -1.20
C ILE A 748 9.66 20.72 -2.05
N GLU A 749 8.69 19.85 -2.30
CA GLU A 749 7.35 20.26 -2.72
C GLU A 749 6.37 19.85 -1.64
N ASN A 750 5.58 20.79 -1.13
CA ASN A 750 4.59 20.47 -0.11
C ASN A 750 3.35 21.35 -0.16
N GLN A 751 2.18 20.73 0.03
CA GLN A 751 0.91 21.43 0.18
C GLN A 751 0.91 22.44 1.34
N PHE A 752 1.63 22.15 2.43
CA PHE A 752 1.72 23.03 3.60
C PHE A 752 3.16 23.11 4.14
N PHE A 753 3.56 24.28 4.64
CA PHE A 753 4.83 24.47 5.32
C PHE A 753 4.63 25.17 6.67
N ILE A 754 4.22 24.37 7.66
CA ILE A 754 3.88 24.78 9.03
C ILE A 754 4.77 24.01 10.01
N SER A 755 5.76 24.68 10.60
CA SER A 755 6.77 23.99 11.41
C SER A 755 7.38 24.88 12.50
N GLY A 756 7.78 24.27 13.61
CA GLY A 756 8.26 25.00 14.79
C GLY A 756 9.77 24.90 14.95
N HIS A 757 10.44 26.04 15.11
CA HIS A 757 11.81 26.07 15.62
C HIS A 757 11.87 25.64 17.11
N GLU A 758 13.04 25.28 17.62
CA GLU A 758 13.26 25.01 19.04
C GLU A 758 12.74 26.16 19.94
N GLY A 759 12.06 25.81 21.04
CA GLY A 759 11.35 26.76 21.90
C GLY A 759 9.88 27.03 21.50
N ASN A 760 9.47 26.78 20.26
CA ASN A 760 8.05 26.87 19.89
C ASN A 760 7.25 25.73 20.55
N TYR A 761 6.30 26.08 21.42
CA TYR A 761 5.44 25.14 22.15
C TYR A 761 4.08 24.90 21.49
N ILE A 762 3.71 25.71 20.50
CA ILE A 762 2.44 25.62 19.75
C ILE A 762 2.60 24.64 18.59
N ILE A 763 3.64 24.82 17.77
CA ILE A 763 3.99 23.94 16.65
C ILE A 763 5.12 23.01 17.11
N ARG A 764 4.88 21.70 17.09
CA ARG A 764 5.71 20.71 17.78
C ARG A 764 6.67 19.97 16.86
N ASN A 765 6.33 19.83 15.57
CA ASN A 765 7.24 19.28 14.58
C ASN A 765 8.46 20.20 14.38
N ARG A 766 9.58 19.60 13.96
CA ARG A 766 10.94 20.20 14.00
C ARG A 766 11.64 20.27 12.63
N VAL A 767 10.86 20.23 11.54
CA VAL A 767 11.41 20.38 10.18
C VAL A 767 12.09 21.75 10.01
N LEU A 768 11.48 22.84 10.50
CA LEU A 768 12.07 24.20 10.48
C LEU A 768 13.37 24.28 11.29
N ASP A 769 13.40 23.57 12.42
CA ASP A 769 14.54 23.54 13.32
C ASP A 769 15.73 22.82 12.68
N ALA A 770 15.48 21.66 12.06
CA ALA A 770 16.48 20.92 11.29
C ALA A 770 17.02 21.76 10.11
N LEU A 771 16.14 22.41 9.33
CA LEU A 771 16.53 23.27 8.20
C LEU A 771 17.40 24.45 8.67
N PHE A 772 16.98 25.16 9.72
CA PHE A 772 17.74 26.26 10.30
C PHE A 772 19.12 25.80 10.81
N LYS A 773 19.17 24.71 11.58
CA LYS A 773 20.42 24.12 12.10
C LYS A 773 21.34 23.67 10.95
N ARG A 774 20.78 23.12 9.86
CA ARG A 774 21.53 22.68 8.69
C ARG A 774 22.07 23.84 7.86
N ILE A 775 21.31 24.91 7.66
CA ILE A 775 21.77 26.13 6.96
C ILE A 775 22.88 26.80 7.76
N ILE A 776 22.70 26.93 9.09
CA ILE A 776 23.74 27.42 10.02
C ILE A 776 25.04 26.60 9.95
N LYS A 777 24.96 25.29 9.69
CA LYS A 777 26.13 24.43 9.47
C LYS A 777 26.82 24.74 8.13
N ALA A 778 26.09 24.89 7.03
CA ALA A 778 26.68 25.25 5.73
C ALA A 778 27.36 26.63 5.75
N GLU A 779 26.73 27.63 6.38
CA GLU A 779 27.30 28.97 6.49
C GLU A 779 28.61 28.97 7.30
N LYS A 780 28.67 28.25 8.44
CA LYS A 780 29.90 28.06 9.23
C LYS A 780 30.99 27.30 8.49
N ASP A 781 30.61 26.26 7.75
CA ASP A 781 31.53 25.46 6.93
C ASP A 781 31.96 26.19 5.64
N ASN A 782 31.40 27.37 5.35
CA ASN A 782 31.49 28.10 4.08
C ASN A 782 31.22 27.22 2.84
N LYS A 783 30.20 26.36 2.93
CA LYS A 783 29.76 25.47 1.85
C LYS A 783 28.62 26.09 1.06
N CYS A 784 28.68 25.96 -0.27
CA CYS A 784 27.49 26.12 -1.11
C CYS A 784 26.44 25.08 -0.67
N PHE A 785 25.26 25.55 -0.32
CA PHE A 785 24.13 24.73 0.12
C PHE A 785 22.83 25.45 -0.22
N ARG A 786 21.89 24.79 -0.91
CA ARG A 786 20.61 25.40 -1.33
C ARG A 786 19.42 24.62 -0.77
N VAL A 787 18.40 25.32 -0.29
CA VAL A 787 17.09 24.77 0.09
C VAL A 787 16.03 25.44 -0.77
N ILE A 788 15.39 24.67 -1.65
CA ILE A 788 14.36 25.12 -2.57
C ILE A 788 13.03 24.54 -2.12
N ILE A 789 12.03 25.39 -1.90
CA ILE A 789 10.72 24.98 -1.40
C ILE A 789 9.62 25.50 -2.34
N VAL A 790 8.84 24.59 -2.93
CA VAL A 790 7.71 24.90 -3.81
C VAL A 790 6.40 24.59 -3.07
N LEU A 791 5.52 25.58 -3.01
CA LEU A 791 4.26 25.56 -2.24
C LEU A 791 3.07 25.99 -3.12
N PRO A 792 1.83 25.56 -2.80
CA PRO A 792 0.65 26.18 -3.39
C PRO A 792 0.58 27.66 -2.93
N LEU A 793 0.33 28.58 -3.86
CA LEU A 793 0.32 30.02 -3.56
C LEU A 793 -0.74 30.39 -2.50
N LEU A 794 -1.86 29.66 -2.46
CA LEU A 794 -2.90 29.77 -1.42
C LEU A 794 -3.36 28.37 -0.97
N PRO A 795 -3.91 28.24 0.25
CA PRO A 795 -4.65 27.03 0.66
C PRO A 795 -5.88 26.77 -0.24
N GLY A 796 -6.04 25.53 -0.72
CA GLY A 796 -7.06 25.12 -1.68
C GLY A 796 -8.46 24.89 -1.09
N PHE A 797 -8.96 25.82 -0.27
CA PHE A 797 -10.29 25.76 0.35
C PHE A 797 -11.25 26.79 -0.27
N GLN A 798 -12.55 26.52 -0.14
CA GLN A 798 -13.63 27.44 -0.54
C GLN A 798 -13.64 28.70 0.33
N GLY A 799 -14.05 29.82 -0.25
CA GLY A 799 -14.06 31.15 0.40
C GLY A 799 -12.88 32.03 -0.02
N GLY A 800 -13.18 33.26 -0.48
CA GLY A 800 -12.19 34.20 -1.00
C GLY A 800 -11.42 34.91 0.09
N ILE A 801 -10.18 35.35 -0.19
CA ILE A 801 -9.22 35.74 0.87
C ILE A 801 -9.77 36.79 1.85
N ASP A 802 -10.63 37.71 1.40
CA ASP A 802 -11.25 38.74 2.24
C ASP A 802 -12.60 38.33 2.89
N ASP A 803 -13.20 37.22 2.46
CA ASP A 803 -14.56 36.80 2.82
C ASP A 803 -14.71 36.36 4.29
N ALA A 804 -15.95 36.38 4.77
CA ALA A 804 -16.33 35.81 6.06
C ALA A 804 -16.12 34.28 6.13
N GLY A 805 -16.26 33.57 5.00
CA GLY A 805 -16.08 32.10 4.93
C GLY A 805 -14.61 31.64 4.85
N ALA A 806 -13.68 32.54 4.53
CA ALA A 806 -12.28 32.17 4.31
C ALA A 806 -11.38 32.28 5.57
N ALA A 807 -11.97 32.21 6.77
CA ALA A 807 -11.16 32.23 7.99
C ALA A 807 -10.18 31.04 8.03
N SER A 808 -10.62 29.86 7.58
CA SER A 808 -9.78 28.68 7.43
C SER A 808 -8.58 28.90 6.48
N VAL A 809 -8.79 29.56 5.33
CA VAL A 809 -7.70 29.95 4.40
C VAL A 809 -6.71 30.87 5.09
N ARG A 810 -7.20 31.96 5.70
CA ARG A 810 -6.35 32.94 6.40
C ARG A 810 -5.61 32.33 7.60
N ALA A 811 -6.24 31.43 8.36
CA ALA A 811 -5.63 30.74 9.50
C ALA A 811 -4.44 29.87 9.08
N ILE A 812 -4.55 29.14 7.96
CA ILE A 812 -3.44 28.35 7.41
C ILE A 812 -2.33 29.30 6.90
N MET A 813 -2.69 30.37 6.17
CA MET A 813 -1.72 31.38 5.73
C MET A 813 -0.99 32.03 6.91
N HIS A 814 -1.66 32.32 8.03
CA HIS A 814 -1.04 32.84 9.25
C HIS A 814 0.09 31.92 9.73
N TRP A 815 -0.18 30.62 9.90
CA TRP A 815 0.81 29.68 10.42
C TRP A 815 1.93 29.37 9.41
N GLN A 816 1.63 29.34 8.11
CA GLN A 816 2.64 29.20 7.06
C GLN A 816 3.56 30.43 7.03
N TYR A 817 3.02 31.65 7.05
CA TYR A 817 3.85 32.86 7.12
C TYR A 817 4.63 32.98 8.45
N GLN A 818 4.08 32.56 9.59
CA GLN A 818 4.81 32.48 10.88
C GLN A 818 5.97 31.48 10.83
N THR A 819 5.88 30.45 9.98
CA THR A 819 6.96 29.50 9.72
C THR A 819 8.02 30.11 8.79
N ILE A 820 7.59 30.79 7.72
CA ILE A 820 8.46 31.31 6.65
C ILE A 820 9.14 32.64 7.03
N CYS A 821 8.40 33.73 7.25
CA CYS A 821 8.94 35.09 7.30
C CYS A 821 8.40 36.03 8.40
N ARG A 822 7.35 35.66 9.14
CA ARG A 822 6.70 36.57 10.11
C ARG A 822 7.06 36.22 11.55
N GLY A 823 7.64 37.19 12.26
CA GLY A 823 8.00 37.06 13.67
C GLY A 823 9.35 36.36 13.91
N SER A 824 9.87 36.50 15.12
CA SER A 824 11.22 36.09 15.55
C SER A 824 11.49 34.58 15.59
N HIS A 825 10.49 33.75 15.29
CA HIS A 825 10.61 32.29 15.22
C HIS A 825 10.59 31.76 13.77
N SER A 826 10.32 32.63 12.79
CA SER A 826 10.30 32.29 11.37
C SER A 826 11.70 32.09 10.79
N ILE A 827 11.86 31.21 9.79
CA ILE A 827 13.19 30.85 9.29
C ILE A 827 13.91 32.00 8.59
N ILE A 828 13.21 32.82 7.78
CA ILE A 828 13.84 33.98 7.12
C ILE A 828 14.32 35.00 8.15
N GLN A 829 13.50 35.37 9.15
CA GLN A 829 13.93 36.33 10.19
C GLN A 829 15.14 35.79 10.96
N LYS A 830 15.10 34.52 11.42
CA LYS A 830 16.19 33.92 12.18
C LYS A 830 17.49 33.77 11.40
N LEU A 831 17.42 33.63 10.07
CA LEU A 831 18.60 33.67 9.20
C LEU A 831 19.08 35.11 9.00
N TYR A 832 18.18 36.06 8.72
CA TYR A 832 18.50 37.49 8.60
C TYR A 832 19.18 38.06 9.85
N ASP A 833 18.69 37.73 11.04
CA ASP A 833 19.30 38.11 12.33
C ASP A 833 20.76 37.63 12.48
N ARG A 834 21.19 36.64 11.68
CA ARG A 834 22.50 35.99 11.79
C ARG A 834 23.43 36.21 10.58
N MET A 835 22.91 36.37 9.37
CA MET A 835 23.70 36.53 8.14
C MET A 835 23.18 37.62 7.18
N GLY A 836 22.13 38.35 7.55
CA GLY A 836 21.52 39.38 6.69
C GLY A 836 20.97 38.82 5.36
N PRO A 837 20.91 39.65 4.29
CA PRO A 837 20.32 39.28 3.00
C PRO A 837 20.81 37.97 2.38
N ARG A 838 22.03 37.52 2.74
CA ARG A 838 22.60 36.23 2.35
C ARG A 838 21.76 35.00 2.74
N ALA A 839 20.74 35.13 3.58
CA ALA A 839 19.81 34.03 3.83
C ALA A 839 19.16 33.51 2.53
N HIS A 840 18.92 34.38 1.54
CA HIS A 840 18.41 33.99 0.22
C HIS A 840 19.40 33.17 -0.63
N ASP A 841 20.70 33.20 -0.30
CA ASP A 841 21.68 32.29 -0.90
C ASP A 841 21.40 30.83 -0.51
N PHE A 842 20.82 30.62 0.68
CA PHE A 842 20.62 29.30 1.31
C PHE A 842 19.19 28.77 1.28
N ILE A 843 18.17 29.63 1.32
CA ILE A 843 16.76 29.20 1.28
C ILE A 843 15.87 30.15 0.47
N SER A 844 15.02 29.55 -0.37
CA SER A 844 14.11 30.25 -1.28
C SER A 844 12.77 29.53 -1.42
N PHE A 845 11.72 30.31 -1.67
CA PHE A 845 10.33 29.88 -1.69
C PHE A 845 9.66 30.24 -3.01
N TYR A 846 8.93 29.29 -3.58
CA TYR A 846 8.30 29.37 -4.89
C TYR A 846 6.88 28.81 -4.86
N GLY A 847 6.13 29.06 -5.92
CA GLY A 847 4.92 28.32 -6.25
C GLY A 847 4.82 28.12 -7.76
N LEU A 848 3.71 27.52 -8.20
CA LEU A 848 3.46 27.21 -9.61
C LEU A 848 2.19 27.94 -10.09
N ARG A 849 2.21 28.52 -11.29
CA ARG A 849 1.10 29.25 -11.92
C ARG A 849 1.16 29.05 -13.44
N THR A 850 -0.01 28.98 -14.07
CA THR A 850 -0.17 28.79 -15.52
C THR A 850 -1.13 29.85 -16.10
N TYR A 851 -1.37 29.83 -17.41
CA TYR A 851 -2.42 30.61 -18.07
C TYR A 851 -2.94 29.89 -19.33
N GLY A 852 -4.12 30.28 -19.80
CA GLY A 852 -4.70 29.75 -21.03
C GLY A 852 -5.94 30.52 -21.46
N LYS A 853 -6.76 29.90 -22.32
CA LYS A 853 -8.12 30.36 -22.61
C LYS A 853 -9.14 29.39 -22.05
N LEU A 854 -10.30 29.87 -21.64
CA LEU A 854 -11.41 29.02 -21.20
C LEU A 854 -12.06 28.25 -22.37
N SER A 855 -12.15 28.89 -23.54
CA SER A 855 -12.76 28.35 -24.76
C SER A 855 -12.13 28.97 -26.02
N ASP A 856 -12.44 28.41 -27.20
CA ASP A 856 -11.98 28.95 -28.48
C ASP A 856 -12.58 30.34 -28.77
N GLY A 857 -11.73 31.36 -28.69
CA GLY A 857 -12.13 32.77 -28.77
C GLY A 857 -12.56 33.38 -27.43
N GLY A 858 -12.64 32.58 -26.36
CA GLY A 858 -12.90 33.04 -25.00
C GLY A 858 -11.76 33.87 -24.37
N PRO A 859 -11.96 34.37 -23.15
CA PRO A 859 -10.99 35.22 -22.45
C PRO A 859 -9.68 34.47 -22.19
N LEU A 860 -8.57 35.22 -22.26
CA LEU A 860 -7.24 34.77 -21.85
C LEU A 860 -7.07 35.05 -20.35
N VAL A 861 -6.82 34.01 -19.55
CA VAL A 861 -6.81 34.11 -18.08
C VAL A 861 -5.61 33.36 -17.48
N THR A 862 -5.01 33.89 -16.42
CA THR A 862 -4.16 33.10 -15.50
C THR A 862 -5.02 32.35 -14.50
N ASN A 863 -6.16 32.94 -14.14
CA ASN A 863 -7.46 32.30 -13.87
C ASN A 863 -8.41 33.30 -13.18
N GLN A 864 -9.68 33.29 -13.57
CA GLN A 864 -10.64 34.36 -13.29
C GLN A 864 -11.20 34.35 -11.85
N VAL A 865 -11.73 35.50 -11.40
CA VAL A 865 -12.48 35.80 -10.15
C VAL A 865 -11.65 36.44 -9.01
N TYR A 866 -12.08 37.62 -8.56
CA TYR A 866 -11.38 38.48 -7.59
C TYR A 866 -11.15 37.85 -6.20
N THR A 867 -12.05 36.96 -5.76
CA THR A 867 -11.94 36.23 -4.49
C THR A 867 -10.96 35.04 -4.58
N PHE A 868 -10.68 34.55 -5.78
CA PHE A 868 -10.36 33.15 -6.02
C PHE A 868 -9.24 32.91 -7.02
N ASP A 869 -8.12 33.59 -6.85
CA ASP A 869 -6.92 33.30 -7.65
C ASP A 869 -6.60 31.79 -7.70
N VAL A 870 -6.49 31.26 -8.92
CA VAL A 870 -6.27 29.85 -9.20
C VAL A 870 -4.91 29.71 -9.87
N PHE A 871 -4.11 28.84 -9.29
CA PHE A 871 -2.70 28.61 -9.61
C PHE A 871 -2.53 27.09 -9.70
N VAL A 872 -1.36 26.61 -10.11
CA VAL A 872 -1.11 25.17 -10.16
C VAL A 872 -1.00 24.69 -8.71
N TYR A 873 -1.97 23.87 -8.28
CA TYR A 873 -2.10 23.47 -6.90
C TYR A 873 -1.10 22.36 -6.58
N VAL A 874 0.04 22.76 -6.03
CA VAL A 874 1.06 21.85 -5.49
C VAL A 874 0.45 21.07 -4.33
N HIS A 875 0.01 19.86 -4.64
CA HIS A 875 -0.46 18.88 -3.67
C HIS A 875 0.61 17.84 -3.33
N SER A 876 1.72 17.77 -4.08
CA SER A 876 2.92 16.97 -3.77
C SER A 876 3.25 16.95 -2.27
N LYS A 877 3.77 15.83 -1.77
CA LYS A 877 4.44 15.75 -0.45
C LYS A 877 5.79 15.06 -0.63
N LEU A 878 6.73 15.80 -1.19
CA LEU A 878 8.01 15.33 -1.70
C LEU A 878 9.19 16.06 -1.00
N MET A 879 10.25 15.31 -0.72
CA MET A 879 11.57 15.88 -0.47
C MET A 879 12.65 15.08 -1.21
N ILE A 880 13.56 15.77 -1.88
CA ILE A 880 14.76 15.21 -2.53
C ILE A 880 16.00 15.82 -1.88
N VAL A 881 16.99 14.99 -1.55
CA VAL A 881 18.25 15.41 -0.92
C VAL A 881 19.43 14.94 -1.77
N ASP A 882 20.33 15.87 -2.11
CA ASP A 882 21.61 15.67 -2.81
C ASP A 882 21.58 14.83 -4.11
N ASP A 883 20.42 14.73 -4.76
CA ASP A 883 20.13 13.76 -5.82
C ASP A 883 20.52 12.32 -5.41
N ARG A 884 20.20 11.88 -4.19
CA ARG A 884 20.46 10.49 -3.71
C ARG A 884 19.40 9.89 -2.80
N GLU A 885 18.67 10.72 -2.05
CA GLU A 885 17.64 10.28 -1.12
C GLU A 885 16.32 11.01 -1.45
N VAL A 886 15.20 10.27 -1.50
CA VAL A 886 13.87 10.80 -1.80
C VAL A 886 12.86 10.32 -0.77
N LEU A 887 12.02 11.23 -0.28
CA LEU A 887 10.86 10.93 0.57
C LEU A 887 9.59 11.32 -0.22
N ILE A 888 8.71 10.33 -0.46
CA ILE A 888 7.38 10.51 -1.08
C ILE A 888 6.32 9.93 -0.14
N GLY A 889 5.15 10.54 -0.04
CA GLY A 889 4.03 10.02 0.74
C GLY A 889 2.80 10.92 0.70
N SER A 890 1.89 10.75 1.66
CA SER A 890 0.73 11.64 1.84
C SER A 890 0.98 12.77 2.84
N ALA A 891 2.05 12.67 3.65
CA ALA A 891 2.29 13.49 4.83
C ALA A 891 2.83 14.89 4.52
N ASN A 892 2.05 15.91 4.89
CA ASN A 892 2.40 17.32 4.74
C ASN A 892 3.44 17.76 5.79
N ILE A 893 4.11 18.90 5.57
CA ILE A 893 4.96 19.54 6.60
C ILE A 893 4.05 20.36 7.52
N ASN A 894 3.36 19.66 8.41
CA ASN A 894 2.52 20.21 9.48
C ASN A 894 2.44 19.20 10.65
N ASP A 895 2.03 19.63 11.85
CA ASP A 895 1.86 18.74 13.00
C ASP A 895 0.74 17.71 12.77
N ARG A 896 -0.33 18.04 12.04
CA ARG A 896 -1.41 17.12 11.64
C ARG A 896 -0.88 15.83 11.01
N SER A 897 0.04 15.93 10.06
CA SER A 897 0.63 14.81 9.34
C SER A 897 1.86 14.22 10.06
N LEU A 898 2.65 15.03 10.78
CA LEU A 898 3.96 14.62 11.30
C LEU A 898 3.96 14.02 12.71
N LEU A 899 2.99 14.36 13.58
CA LEU A 899 3.05 13.93 14.99
C LEU A 899 2.55 12.50 15.28
N GLY A 900 1.99 11.77 14.30
CA GLY A 900 1.48 10.40 14.47
C GLY A 900 0.21 10.24 15.33
N SER A 901 0.01 11.08 16.34
CA SER A 901 -1.17 11.08 17.21
C SER A 901 -2.38 11.80 16.60
N ARG A 902 -2.21 12.41 15.42
CA ARG A 902 -3.23 13.16 14.68
C ARG A 902 -3.67 12.33 13.46
N ASP A 903 -3.46 12.77 12.23
CA ASP A 903 -3.95 12.05 11.03
C ASP A 903 -3.06 10.82 10.73
N SER A 904 -3.62 9.80 10.03
CA SER A 904 -2.80 8.64 9.64
C SER A 904 -2.04 8.88 8.34
N GLU A 905 -0.70 8.86 8.49
CA GLU A 905 0.36 9.02 7.48
C GLU A 905 0.81 7.72 6.81
N ILE A 906 1.14 7.73 5.52
CA ILE A 906 2.10 6.79 4.92
C ILE A 906 3.10 7.52 4.01
N GLY A 907 4.28 6.93 3.84
CA GLY A 907 5.28 7.32 2.87
C GLY A 907 6.38 6.27 2.72
N ILE A 908 7.31 6.54 1.81
CA ILE A 908 8.50 5.75 1.52
C ILE A 908 9.73 6.67 1.59
N LEU A 909 10.78 6.22 2.28
CA LEU A 909 12.14 6.71 2.04
C LEU A 909 12.81 5.80 1.02
N ILE A 910 13.37 6.41 -0.01
CA ILE A 910 14.09 5.77 -1.12
C ILE A 910 15.53 6.31 -1.08
N GLU A 911 16.50 5.40 -1.01
CA GLU A 911 17.93 5.67 -1.09
C GLU A 911 18.49 4.94 -2.32
N ASP A 912 19.08 5.67 -3.26
CA ASP A 912 19.54 5.09 -4.54
C ASP A 912 20.64 4.02 -4.38
N LYS A 913 20.55 2.94 -5.18
CA LYS A 913 21.67 1.98 -5.39
C LYS A 913 22.46 2.29 -6.66
N GLU A 914 21.76 2.68 -7.72
CA GLU A 914 22.31 2.91 -9.05
C GLU A 914 22.72 4.38 -9.18
N PHE A 915 24.01 4.63 -9.49
CA PHE A 915 24.55 5.99 -9.58
C PHE A 915 25.01 6.34 -10.99
N VAL A 916 24.51 7.47 -11.50
CA VAL A 916 24.94 8.09 -12.75
C VAL A 916 25.90 9.24 -12.47
N ASP A 917 26.71 9.60 -13.47
CA ASP A 917 27.50 10.83 -13.39
C ASP A 917 26.61 12.07 -13.47
N SER A 918 26.89 13.05 -12.62
CA SER A 918 26.27 14.37 -12.61
C SER A 918 27.27 15.42 -12.13
N LEU A 919 26.78 16.64 -11.87
CA LEU A 919 27.55 17.75 -11.34
C LEU A 919 26.91 18.29 -10.06
N MET A 920 27.73 18.79 -9.14
CA MET A 920 27.29 19.45 -7.91
C MET A 920 28.26 20.58 -7.55
N ASN A 921 27.81 21.83 -7.72
CA ASN A 921 28.63 23.04 -7.68
C ASN A 921 29.91 22.96 -8.54
N GLY A 922 29.75 22.58 -9.81
CA GLY A 922 30.81 22.45 -10.81
C GLY A 922 31.74 21.24 -10.63
N LYS A 923 31.53 20.41 -9.60
CA LYS A 923 32.34 19.22 -9.31
C LYS A 923 31.62 17.96 -9.79
N SER A 924 32.37 16.94 -10.20
CA SER A 924 31.81 15.63 -10.51
C SER A 924 31.10 15.06 -9.28
N TRP A 925 29.85 14.62 -9.48
CA TRP A 925 29.00 14.02 -8.46
C TRP A 925 28.44 12.70 -8.97
N LYS A 926 28.40 11.69 -8.10
CA LYS A 926 27.64 10.47 -8.36
C LYS A 926 26.22 10.67 -7.82
N ALA A 927 25.30 10.97 -8.72
CA ALA A 927 23.88 11.17 -8.42
C ALA A 927 23.13 9.85 -8.56
N GLY A 928 22.17 9.61 -7.70
CA GLY A 928 21.26 8.48 -7.75
C GLY A 928 20.32 8.54 -8.95
N LYS A 929 20.10 7.40 -9.60
CA LYS A 929 19.30 7.27 -10.83
C LYS A 929 17.82 7.60 -10.59
N PHE A 930 17.22 7.16 -9.50
CA PHE A 930 15.84 7.50 -9.15
C PHE A 930 15.73 9.00 -8.81
N SER A 931 16.58 9.45 -7.88
CA SER A 931 16.55 10.81 -7.34
C SER A 931 16.77 11.89 -8.41
N LEU A 932 17.83 11.76 -9.21
CA LEU A 932 18.17 12.73 -10.24
C LEU A 932 17.09 12.80 -11.32
N THR A 933 16.52 11.66 -11.72
CA THR A 933 15.54 11.63 -12.82
C THR A 933 14.21 12.24 -12.42
N LEU A 934 13.76 12.02 -11.18
CA LEU A 934 12.59 12.71 -10.61
C LEU A 934 12.83 14.23 -10.57
N ARG A 935 13.97 14.64 -9.98
CA ARG A 935 14.33 16.06 -9.85
C ARG A 935 14.51 16.75 -11.21
N LEU A 936 15.03 16.04 -12.21
CA LEU A 936 15.09 16.50 -13.60
C LEU A 936 13.70 16.65 -14.22
N SER A 937 12.76 15.73 -14.00
CA SER A 937 11.44 15.80 -14.63
C SER A 937 10.61 16.97 -14.09
N LEU A 938 10.57 17.13 -12.76
CA LEU A 938 9.90 18.25 -12.08
C LEU A 938 10.47 19.60 -12.54
N TRP A 939 11.81 19.73 -12.64
CA TRP A 939 12.42 20.96 -13.16
C TRP A 939 12.22 21.13 -14.67
N LEU A 940 11.97 20.04 -15.41
CA LEU A 940 11.43 19.98 -16.77
C LEU A 940 10.21 20.88 -16.94
N GLU A 941 9.19 20.50 -16.18
CA GLU A 941 7.85 21.06 -16.14
C GLU A 941 7.86 22.49 -15.57
N HIS A 942 8.43 22.68 -14.38
CA HIS A 942 8.41 23.96 -13.66
C HIS A 942 9.13 25.08 -14.43
N LEU A 943 10.18 24.76 -15.19
CA LEU A 943 10.93 25.72 -16.01
C LEU A 943 10.52 25.73 -17.49
N GLY A 944 9.66 24.81 -17.94
CA GLY A 944 9.21 24.70 -19.33
C GLY A 944 10.36 24.47 -20.31
N LEU A 945 11.28 23.56 -19.99
CA LEU A 945 12.48 23.28 -20.79
C LEU A 945 12.34 22.01 -21.64
N HIS A 946 12.94 22.02 -22.82
CA HIS A 946 12.93 20.87 -23.73
C HIS A 946 13.98 19.81 -23.34
N SER A 947 13.88 18.59 -23.89
CA SER A 947 14.83 17.48 -23.61
C SER A 947 16.29 17.87 -23.89
N GLY A 948 16.57 18.56 -25.00
CA GLY A 948 17.89 19.09 -25.32
C GLY A 948 18.44 20.14 -24.34
N GLU A 949 17.62 20.62 -23.40
CA GLU A 949 18.00 21.59 -22.37
C GLU A 949 18.26 20.96 -20.99
N ILE A 950 18.05 19.64 -20.82
CA ILE A 950 18.39 18.85 -19.61
C ILE A 950 19.78 19.19 -19.07
N GLY A 951 20.77 19.34 -19.97
CA GLY A 951 22.15 19.65 -19.60
C GLY A 951 22.34 20.99 -18.86
N LYS A 952 21.42 21.96 -19.02
CA LYS A 952 21.47 23.27 -18.36
C LYS A 952 21.09 23.23 -16.88
N ILE A 953 20.38 22.19 -16.46
CA ILE A 953 19.82 22.04 -15.10
C ILE A 953 20.37 20.82 -14.36
N ARG A 954 21.47 20.23 -14.85
CA ARG A 954 22.10 19.01 -14.31
C ARG A 954 22.83 19.23 -12.97
N ASP A 955 23.23 20.47 -12.67
CA ASP A 955 23.87 20.85 -11.41
C ASP A 955 22.90 21.74 -10.59
N PRO A 956 22.17 21.18 -9.62
CA PRO A 956 21.05 21.88 -8.96
C PRO A 956 21.46 23.06 -8.08
N VAL A 957 22.77 23.27 -7.83
CA VAL A 957 23.27 24.33 -6.91
C VAL A 957 24.19 25.35 -7.58
N SER A 958 24.70 25.07 -8.78
CA SER A 958 25.53 26.00 -9.54
C SER A 958 24.82 27.33 -9.77
N ASP A 959 25.56 28.44 -9.76
CA ASP A 959 24.99 29.78 -9.92
C ASP A 959 24.27 29.97 -11.26
N THR A 960 24.71 29.32 -12.33
CA THR A 960 24.02 29.36 -13.64
C THR A 960 22.69 28.60 -13.63
N THR A 961 22.61 27.45 -12.97
CA THR A 961 21.34 26.72 -12.85
C THR A 961 20.38 27.38 -11.85
N TYR A 962 20.90 27.87 -10.71
CA TYR A 962 20.08 28.44 -9.63
C TYR A 962 19.72 29.92 -9.86
N ASN A 963 20.68 30.79 -10.17
CA ASN A 963 20.40 32.22 -10.38
C ASN A 963 19.90 32.48 -11.80
N ASP A 964 20.70 32.10 -12.81
CA ASP A 964 20.48 32.52 -14.21
C ASP A 964 19.31 31.77 -14.91
N ILE A 965 18.87 30.64 -14.33
CA ILE A 965 17.72 29.86 -14.83
C ILE A 965 16.60 29.83 -13.80
N TRP A 966 16.77 29.19 -12.64
CA TRP A 966 15.66 28.96 -11.69
C TRP A 966 15.09 30.27 -11.12
N MET A 967 15.92 31.11 -10.50
CA MET A 967 15.49 32.42 -9.97
C MET A 967 15.10 33.40 -11.08
N ALA A 968 15.81 33.40 -12.21
CA ALA A 968 15.51 34.27 -13.35
C ALA A 968 14.12 33.98 -13.94
N THR A 969 13.78 32.72 -14.17
CA THR A 969 12.44 32.28 -14.62
C THR A 969 11.39 32.64 -13.58
N ALA A 970 11.59 32.26 -12.30
CA ALA A 970 10.65 32.55 -11.22
C ALA A 970 10.34 34.04 -11.06
N LYS A 971 11.33 34.92 -11.24
CA LYS A 971 11.16 36.38 -11.18
C LYS A 971 10.49 36.94 -12.43
N THR A 972 10.90 36.48 -13.61
CA THR A 972 10.35 36.92 -14.90
C THR A 972 8.88 36.57 -15.01
N ASN A 973 8.53 35.32 -14.71
CA ASN A 973 7.16 34.84 -14.68
C ASN A 973 6.32 35.65 -13.67
N THR A 974 6.74 35.81 -12.41
CA THR A 974 6.02 36.63 -11.42
C THR A 974 5.77 38.05 -11.91
N THR A 975 6.76 38.68 -12.54
CA THR A 975 6.62 40.05 -13.09
C THR A 975 5.58 40.10 -14.21
N ILE A 976 5.61 39.16 -15.16
CA ILE A 976 4.64 39.10 -16.28
C ILE A 976 3.24 38.79 -15.76
N TYR A 977 3.07 37.83 -14.84
CA TYR A 977 1.76 37.52 -14.25
C TYR A 977 1.17 38.72 -13.50
N GLN A 978 1.99 39.48 -12.77
CA GLN A 978 1.55 40.70 -12.09
C GLN A 978 1.14 41.80 -13.08
N GLU A 979 1.95 42.05 -14.12
CA GLU A 979 1.69 43.11 -15.11
C GLU A 979 0.49 42.78 -16.03
N VAL A 980 0.30 41.52 -16.42
CA VAL A 980 -0.76 41.12 -17.36
C VAL A 980 -2.11 40.89 -16.68
N PHE A 981 -2.11 40.34 -15.46
CA PHE A 981 -3.32 39.87 -14.79
C PHE A 981 -3.57 40.46 -13.39
N SER A 982 -2.56 41.11 -12.78
CA SER A 982 -2.59 41.63 -11.40
C SER A 982 -3.07 40.61 -10.35
N CYS A 983 -2.72 39.35 -10.58
CA CYS A 983 -3.10 38.21 -9.75
C CYS A 983 -2.63 38.33 -8.28
N VAL A 984 -3.33 37.66 -7.37
CA VAL A 984 -2.97 37.51 -5.96
C VAL A 984 -2.56 36.05 -5.66
N PRO A 985 -1.83 35.77 -4.57
CA PRO A 985 -1.13 36.70 -3.71
C PRO A 985 0.05 37.37 -4.44
N ASN A 986 0.36 38.60 -4.05
CA ASN A 986 1.51 39.35 -4.56
C ASN A 986 2.04 40.31 -3.48
N ASP A 987 3.29 40.75 -3.62
CA ASP A 987 3.97 41.57 -2.60
C ASP A 987 3.57 43.07 -2.62
N HIS A 988 2.72 43.50 -3.56
CA HIS A 988 2.18 44.87 -3.59
C HIS A 988 0.95 45.04 -2.71
N ILE A 989 0.28 43.95 -2.33
CA ILE A 989 -0.92 43.97 -1.48
C ILE A 989 -0.51 43.67 -0.04
N ASP A 990 -0.20 44.71 0.72
CA ASP A 990 0.24 44.65 2.12
C ASP A 990 -0.90 44.43 3.13
N SER A 991 -2.14 44.77 2.75
CA SER A 991 -3.30 44.88 3.64
C SER A 991 -4.64 44.61 2.94
N ARG A 992 -5.70 44.35 3.72
CA ARG A 992 -7.08 44.22 3.23
C ARG A 992 -7.60 45.52 2.62
N SER A 993 -7.13 46.67 3.11
CA SER A 993 -7.35 47.98 2.50
C SER A 993 -6.83 48.02 1.07
N THR A 994 -5.55 47.69 0.86
CA THR A 994 -4.91 47.67 -0.46
C THR A 994 -5.56 46.63 -1.38
N PHE A 995 -5.89 45.44 -0.86
CA PHE A 995 -6.63 44.41 -1.59
C PHE A 995 -7.99 44.91 -2.13
N ARG A 996 -8.73 45.69 -1.32
CA ARG A 996 -10.04 46.28 -1.71
C ARG A 996 -9.91 47.50 -2.61
N GLN A 997 -8.84 48.29 -2.47
CA GLN A 997 -8.57 49.44 -3.34
C GLN A 997 -8.23 48.96 -4.76
N SER A 998 -7.35 47.96 -4.87
CA SER A 998 -7.12 47.21 -6.10
C SER A 998 -8.43 46.68 -6.71
N ALA A 999 -9.35 46.16 -5.86
CA ALA A 999 -10.63 45.61 -6.33
C ALA A 999 -11.52 46.64 -7.00
N ASN A 1000 -11.69 47.79 -6.36
CA ASN A 1000 -12.52 48.85 -6.89
C ASN A 1000 -11.88 49.49 -8.12
N TYR A 1001 -10.55 49.67 -8.14
CA TYR A 1001 -9.83 50.17 -9.32
C TYR A 1001 -10.06 49.31 -10.57
N PHE A 1002 -9.85 47.99 -10.49
CA PHE A 1002 -10.03 47.12 -11.67
C PHE A 1002 -11.50 46.99 -12.08
N LYS A 1003 -12.42 46.93 -11.10
CA LYS A 1003 -13.87 46.94 -11.35
C LYS A 1003 -14.34 48.22 -12.05
N GLU A 1004 -13.84 49.38 -11.64
CA GLU A 1004 -14.17 50.67 -12.26
C GLU A 1004 -13.50 50.82 -13.64
N LYS A 1005 -12.28 50.31 -13.83
CA LYS A 1005 -11.53 50.40 -15.09
C LYS A 1005 -12.11 49.52 -16.20
N PHE A 1006 -12.63 48.34 -15.88
CA PHE A 1006 -13.16 47.39 -16.88
C PHE A 1006 -14.69 47.32 -16.93
N GLY A 1007 -15.41 47.83 -15.93
CA GLY A 1007 -16.86 48.09 -16.01
C GLY A 1007 -17.79 46.87 -15.93
N TYR A 1008 -17.24 45.66 -15.82
CA TYR A 1008 -18.02 44.44 -15.59
C TYR A 1008 -18.23 44.18 -14.09
N ILE A 1009 -19.16 43.26 -13.78
CA ILE A 1009 -19.67 43.07 -12.43
C ILE A 1009 -18.99 41.85 -11.78
N THR A 1010 -18.04 42.13 -10.89
CA THR A 1010 -17.50 41.21 -9.85
C THR A 1010 -16.59 40.04 -10.28
N ILE A 1011 -15.93 40.05 -11.45
CA ILE A 1011 -15.19 38.85 -11.92
C ILE A 1011 -13.74 39.07 -12.40
N ASP A 1012 -13.22 40.29 -12.49
CA ASP A 1012 -12.23 40.61 -13.54
C ASP A 1012 -10.74 40.67 -13.15
N LEU A 1013 -10.33 40.21 -11.96
CA LEU A 1013 -8.92 39.86 -11.75
C LEU A 1013 -8.60 38.49 -12.36
N GLY A 1014 -7.32 38.31 -12.74
CA GLY A 1014 -6.87 37.07 -13.35
C GLY A 1014 -7.20 36.92 -14.84
N VAL A 1015 -7.92 37.90 -15.42
CA VAL A 1015 -8.19 38.04 -16.87
C VAL A 1015 -7.20 39.01 -17.49
N ALA A 1016 -6.64 38.69 -18.65
CA ALA A 1016 -5.70 39.58 -19.34
C ALA A 1016 -6.42 40.82 -19.88
N SER A 1017 -5.86 42.00 -19.66
CA SER A 1017 -6.41 43.23 -20.23
C SER A 1017 -6.35 43.25 -21.77
N SER A 1018 -7.25 44.00 -22.42
CA SER A 1018 -7.24 44.14 -23.88
C SER A 1018 -6.12 45.06 -24.40
N LYS A 1019 -5.58 45.93 -23.55
CA LYS A 1019 -4.37 46.74 -23.76
C LYS A 1019 -3.70 47.02 -22.43
N LEU A 1020 -2.38 46.86 -22.36
CA LEU A 1020 -1.59 47.33 -21.22
C LEU A 1020 -1.20 48.80 -21.44
N GLU A 1021 -1.19 49.58 -20.36
CA GLU A 1021 -0.73 50.98 -20.36
C GLU A 1021 0.72 51.04 -19.85
N PRO A 1022 1.57 51.92 -20.42
CA PRO A 1022 2.93 52.10 -19.91
C PRO A 1022 2.88 52.74 -18.51
N SER A 1023 3.74 52.24 -17.61
CA SER A 1023 3.99 52.91 -16.33
C SER A 1023 4.77 54.22 -16.56
N GLU A 1024 4.43 55.27 -15.83
CA GLU A 1024 4.99 56.62 -16.01
C GLU A 1024 6.51 56.70 -15.76
N ASP A 1025 7.08 55.71 -15.04
CA ASP A 1025 8.51 55.60 -14.70
C ASP A 1025 9.25 54.48 -15.47
N ALA A 1026 8.66 53.89 -16.53
CA ALA A 1026 9.24 52.74 -17.24
C ALA A 1026 9.60 53.01 -18.72
N GLU A 1027 10.62 52.32 -19.22
CA GLU A 1027 10.91 52.23 -20.66
C GLU A 1027 9.72 51.66 -21.45
N PRO A 1028 9.56 51.99 -22.75
CA PRO A 1028 8.37 51.65 -23.54
C PRO A 1028 8.22 50.15 -23.80
N LYS A 1029 7.58 49.45 -22.84
CA LYS A 1029 7.16 48.06 -22.94
C LYS A 1029 6.08 47.88 -24.01
N ASP A 1030 6.05 46.69 -24.62
CA ASP A 1030 5.01 46.32 -25.59
C ASP A 1030 3.66 46.20 -24.89
N THR A 1031 2.67 46.94 -25.39
CA THR A 1031 1.33 47.10 -24.79
C THR A 1031 0.40 45.90 -25.04
N ASN A 1032 0.87 44.86 -25.72
CA ASN A 1032 0.12 43.65 -26.01
C ASN A 1032 0.44 42.51 -25.00
N PRO A 1033 -0.49 42.16 -24.08
CA PRO A 1033 -0.23 41.15 -23.06
C PRO A 1033 0.03 39.76 -23.65
N THR A 1034 -0.53 39.41 -24.82
CA THR A 1034 -0.26 38.13 -25.49
C THR A 1034 1.22 37.98 -25.86
N LYS A 1035 1.92 39.08 -26.19
CA LYS A 1035 3.37 39.06 -26.45
C LYS A 1035 4.20 38.98 -25.17
N GLN A 1036 3.75 39.63 -24.09
CA GLN A 1036 4.42 39.51 -22.79
C GLN A 1036 4.35 38.07 -22.29
N LEU A 1037 3.19 37.43 -22.42
CA LEU A 1037 2.99 36.02 -22.05
C LEU A 1037 3.82 35.03 -22.90
N GLN A 1038 4.16 35.35 -24.15
CA GLN A 1038 5.13 34.57 -24.94
C GLN A 1038 6.55 34.54 -24.33
N SER A 1039 6.84 35.36 -23.31
CA SER A 1039 8.09 35.34 -22.56
C SER A 1039 8.03 34.54 -21.26
N VAL A 1040 6.85 34.04 -20.86
CA VAL A 1040 6.69 33.11 -19.72
C VAL A 1040 7.26 31.74 -20.10
N ARG A 1041 7.95 31.09 -19.18
CA ARG A 1041 8.50 29.73 -19.36
C ARG A 1041 8.17 28.84 -18.18
N GLY A 1042 7.54 27.70 -18.45
CA GLY A 1042 7.06 26.78 -17.42
C GLY A 1042 6.04 27.44 -16.49
N HIS A 1043 5.91 26.87 -15.30
CA HIS A 1043 4.93 27.29 -14.30
C HIS A 1043 5.55 28.02 -13.10
N LEU A 1044 6.87 27.99 -12.93
CA LEU A 1044 7.55 28.48 -11.72
C LEU A 1044 7.37 29.99 -11.50
N VAL A 1045 6.94 30.38 -10.30
CA VAL A 1045 6.83 31.77 -9.84
C VAL A 1045 7.42 31.94 -8.44
N SER A 1046 7.88 33.15 -8.14
CA SER A 1046 8.37 33.53 -6.80
C SER A 1046 7.22 33.52 -5.79
N PHE A 1047 7.41 32.94 -4.60
CA PHE A 1047 6.39 32.97 -3.55
C PHE A 1047 6.36 34.34 -2.86
N PRO A 1048 5.21 35.02 -2.78
CA PRO A 1048 5.11 36.36 -2.18
C PRO A 1048 5.25 36.29 -0.65
N LEU A 1049 6.25 36.98 -0.10
CA LEU A 1049 6.54 36.96 1.34
C LEU A 1049 5.79 38.07 2.10
N ASN A 1050 5.38 39.13 1.40
CA ASN A 1050 4.81 40.36 1.94
C ASN A 1050 3.28 40.45 1.77
N PHE A 1051 2.65 39.55 1.02
CA PHE A 1051 1.20 39.57 0.80
C PHE A 1051 0.41 39.54 2.12
N MET A 1052 -0.35 40.60 2.40
CA MET A 1052 -1.08 40.84 3.64
C MET A 1052 -0.18 40.83 4.89
N CYS A 1053 1.04 41.39 4.81
CA CYS A 1053 1.99 41.47 5.94
C CYS A 1053 1.49 42.33 7.11
N ASN A 1054 0.66 43.35 6.84
CA ASN A 1054 0.13 44.28 7.84
C ASN A 1054 -1.17 43.79 8.50
N GLU A 1055 -1.59 42.55 8.25
CA GLU A 1055 -2.87 41.98 8.70
C GLU A 1055 -2.68 40.83 9.71
N ASP A 1056 -3.54 40.80 10.74
CA ASP A 1056 -3.69 39.62 11.58
C ASP A 1056 -4.60 38.60 10.87
N LEU A 1057 -3.98 37.65 10.17
CA LEU A 1057 -4.66 36.60 9.41
C LEU A 1057 -5.32 35.51 10.29
N ARG A 1058 -5.30 35.62 11.62
CA ARG A 1058 -6.05 34.71 12.50
C ARG A 1058 -7.57 34.92 12.33
N PRO A 1059 -8.42 33.90 12.59
CA PRO A 1059 -9.86 34.08 12.62
C PRO A 1059 -10.27 35.18 13.62
N ALA A 1060 -11.25 36.01 13.25
CA ALA A 1060 -11.83 37.00 14.17
C ALA A 1060 -12.93 36.39 15.05
N PHE A 1061 -13.21 36.98 16.22
CA PHE A 1061 -14.25 36.54 17.17
C PHE A 1061 -15.66 36.35 16.56
N SER A 1062 -15.96 37.04 15.45
CA SER A 1062 -17.20 36.91 14.67
C SER A 1062 -17.23 35.71 13.72
N GLN A 1063 -16.16 34.91 13.63
CA GLN A 1063 -16.03 33.77 12.73
C GLN A 1063 -16.01 32.44 13.51
N SER A 1064 -16.60 31.40 12.93
CA SER A 1064 -16.67 30.04 13.49
C SER A 1064 -15.30 29.50 13.92
N GLU A 1065 -14.28 29.71 13.09
CA GLU A 1065 -12.93 29.20 13.27
C GLU A 1065 -12.18 29.81 14.47
N PHE A 1066 -12.63 30.93 15.04
CA PHE A 1066 -12.07 31.46 16.28
C PHE A 1066 -12.34 30.55 17.49
N TYR A 1067 -13.45 29.80 17.44
CA TYR A 1067 -13.85 28.84 18.47
C TYR A 1067 -13.34 27.42 18.17
N VAL A 1068 -12.72 27.21 17.00
CA VAL A 1068 -12.05 25.96 16.64
C VAL A 1068 -10.68 25.92 17.31
N TRP A 1069 -10.30 24.76 17.85
CA TRP A 1069 -9.02 24.62 18.53
C TRP A 1069 -7.84 24.86 17.56
N PRO A 1070 -6.86 25.72 17.86
CA PRO A 1070 -5.83 26.10 16.89
C PRO A 1070 -5.04 24.93 16.27
N LEU A 1071 -4.95 23.79 16.96
CA LEU A 1071 -4.26 22.60 16.44
C LEU A 1071 -4.97 21.94 15.23
N VAL A 1072 -6.18 22.39 14.86
CA VAL A 1072 -6.87 21.92 13.65
C VAL A 1072 -6.20 22.42 12.36
N PHE A 1073 -5.57 23.60 12.41
CA PHE A 1073 -4.88 24.29 11.32
C PHE A 1073 -3.36 24.10 11.33
N LEU A 1074 -2.83 23.24 12.20
CA LEU A 1074 -1.40 23.13 12.51
C LEU A 1074 -0.80 21.76 12.20
#